data_AF-A0A8S1STN2-F1
#
_entry.id   AF-A0A8S1STN2-F1
#
_cell.length_a   1.000
_cell.length_b   1.000
_cell.length_c   1.000
_cell.angle_alpha   90.00
_cell.angle_beta   90.00
_cell.angle_gamma   90.00
#
_symmetry.space_group_name_H-M   'P 1'
#
loop_
_entity.id
_entity.type
_entity.pdbx_description
1 polymer ?
#
loop_
_entity_poly.entity_id
_entity_poly.type
_entity_poly.pdbx_seq_one_letter_code
_entity_poly.pdbx_strand_id
1 'polypeptide(L)'
;MFNPEIENDGEKNNTKVKIQAYPIIICYNTQTKLPIELNQVQYTVNIQPGLAVVHIDQIYSTEKNTDQCELEYLFTIDQNCAVTKMIVELGDQKVYGVIKELEEAKIEYQKGINEGKTMVISEEDSKISNIKKVKIGCLSPGKSLKIQFEYIRPLQVYLNQFWKLELSPMIDLSYLTVNELQNTSQNYAQKYSFMKKYVNLEAINLNYKQSITVNINIDKPITYAKSPTHSILLNSDINRKEKQIDLSTPINQLTVTLDKKDPQNMAPNKKFELLFSSNQINTPFSMLSHTNNDALQHIRYCATLTLIPKFNEFPIDDAYQSYLNGLNLPQQSKIQKGSYIFLIDRSGSMDGIRIQKAKQSLILFLKSLPEDCLFNIISFGSEVIKMFDIPQAYNSQTLQQAIKQVQEMNADLGGTDIFQAMVQGIYDDNYQKIKDCPQTLNAFLLTDGEDSPNRIIQLVSQNQRPETRIYTLGIGNNCSEYLVQSLAEVGNGKCQLVGDNEDINSKVIDLLEDSLTYYLKAFSLVHNIEMVSQIIPDPKSITQLKKNQELTLQILFSKNKQENLEFKINCYDPQMKKQISYEVKMNLKSSKENEYFHKIAAHRLIRYYEKSIYLQVKQMDMVMINQKVLKDLDIINLSLQNQILCSKTAFICEVCQDEKNLQELIKKKLVINKIQYDDIYDELEESENCEYADDDDDDDDQGNGFGFNQDVQCCIIQNYEMVQQKYDMAGSDEESYSQQEQMNKVICSNKGKHQDQQMLSYIELIDYIQADGSFLLEIHIEEQLKLSKIDNKYHLEDLCWPTVVSLFYLELFCQAFKSSWQLIYNKAINYLQSKGVNYFQIKTECISDYGNLFKI
;
A
#
# COMPACT_ATOMS: atom_id res chain seq x y z
N MET A 1 -3.71 -29.84 -7.64
CA MET A 1 -3.00 -30.54 -6.54
C MET A 1 -1.76 -29.74 -6.18
N PHE A 2 -1.77 -29.10 -5.02
CA PHE A 2 -0.61 -28.47 -4.40
C PHE A 2 0.18 -29.56 -3.65
N ASN A 3 1.50 -29.60 -3.79
CA ASN A 3 2.33 -30.43 -2.92
C ASN A 3 3.24 -29.51 -2.09
N PRO A 4 2.74 -28.93 -0.97
CA PRO A 4 3.61 -28.40 0.05
C PRO A 4 4.30 -29.59 0.74
N GLU A 5 5.62 -29.51 0.97
CA GLU A 5 6.27 -30.47 1.86
C GLU A 5 5.68 -30.29 3.27
N ILE A 6 4.87 -31.26 3.69
CA ILE A 6 4.30 -31.35 5.03
C ILE A 6 5.32 -32.08 5.90
N GLU A 7 6.12 -31.33 6.67
CA GLU A 7 6.82 -31.92 7.82
C GLU A 7 5.79 -32.12 8.93
N ASN A 8 5.37 -33.38 9.16
CA ASN A 8 4.63 -33.76 10.34
C ASN A 8 5.59 -33.82 11.54
N ASP A 9 5.75 -32.70 12.25
CA ASP A 9 6.22 -32.77 13.62
C ASP A 9 5.11 -33.45 14.44
N GLY A 10 5.33 -34.71 14.78
CA GLY A 10 4.43 -35.51 15.60
C GLY A 10 4.36 -34.95 17.02
N GLU A 11 3.57 -33.91 17.21
CA GLU A 11 2.82 -33.51 18.40
C GLU A 11 2.41 -32.03 18.25
N LYS A 12 1.09 -31.79 18.19
CA LYS A 12 0.35 -30.52 17.98
C LYS A 12 0.03 -30.22 16.51
N ASN A 13 -1.27 -30.22 16.21
CA ASN A 13 -1.89 -29.80 14.94
C ASN A 13 -1.64 -28.30 14.64
N ASN A 14 -0.41 -27.93 14.30
CA ASN A 14 -0.06 -26.66 13.68
C ASN A 14 0.57 -26.97 12.33
N THR A 15 -0.24 -27.05 11.27
CA THR A 15 0.25 -27.04 9.89
C THR A 15 0.89 -25.67 9.60
N LYS A 16 2.19 -25.54 9.85
CA LYS A 16 2.98 -24.41 9.33
C LYS A 16 3.30 -24.68 7.87
N VAL A 17 2.66 -23.95 6.96
CA VAL A 17 3.08 -23.90 5.56
C VAL A 17 4.44 -23.18 5.51
N LYS A 18 5.53 -23.92 5.27
CA LYS A 18 6.83 -23.33 4.94
C LYS A 18 6.69 -22.69 3.55
N ILE A 19 6.44 -21.39 3.50
CA ILE A 19 6.48 -20.64 2.25
C ILE A 19 7.96 -20.49 1.88
N GLN A 20 8.40 -21.21 0.85
CA GLN A 20 9.76 -21.09 0.33
C GLN A 20 9.89 -19.74 -0.37
N ALA A 21 10.68 -18.82 0.18
CA ALA A 21 10.88 -17.50 -0.41
C ALA A 21 11.86 -17.59 -1.60
N TYR A 22 11.47 -17.02 -2.75
CA TYR A 22 12.29 -16.99 -3.98
C TYR A 22 12.88 -15.59 -4.17
N PRO A 23 14.03 -15.41 -4.83
CA PRO A 23 14.61 -14.10 -5.07
C PRO A 23 13.69 -13.19 -5.91
N ILE A 24 13.67 -11.88 -5.60
CA ILE A 24 12.91 -10.86 -6.37
C ILE A 24 13.43 -10.71 -7.79
N ILE A 25 14.72 -10.99 -7.96
CA ILE A 25 15.48 -10.68 -9.16
C ILE A 25 16.11 -11.95 -9.69
N ILE A 26 15.69 -12.39 -10.88
CA ILE A 26 16.09 -13.67 -11.46
C ILE A 26 16.47 -13.47 -12.93
N CYS A 27 17.71 -13.80 -13.28
CA CYS A 27 18.12 -14.03 -14.66
C CYS A 27 18.00 -15.51 -14.98
N TYR A 28 17.43 -15.88 -16.14
CA TYR A 28 17.22 -17.27 -16.52
C TYR A 28 17.35 -17.49 -18.02
N ASN A 29 17.63 -18.74 -18.40
CA ASN A 29 17.66 -19.19 -19.79
C ASN A 29 16.24 -19.45 -20.28
N THR A 30 15.82 -18.77 -21.35
CA THR A 30 14.45 -18.84 -21.88
C THR A 30 14.07 -20.22 -22.42
N GLN A 31 15.05 -20.99 -22.91
CA GLN A 31 14.84 -22.29 -23.54
C GLN A 31 14.70 -23.41 -22.50
N THR A 32 15.61 -23.44 -21.53
CA THR A 32 15.61 -24.48 -20.47
C THR A 32 14.77 -24.11 -19.27
N LYS A 33 14.40 -22.82 -19.16
CA LYS A 33 13.77 -22.21 -17.98
C LYS A 33 14.61 -22.32 -16.70
N LEU A 34 15.90 -22.63 -16.81
CA LEU A 34 16.79 -22.73 -15.66
C LEU A 34 17.38 -21.36 -15.29
N PRO A 35 17.46 -21.03 -13.99
CA PRO A 35 18.07 -19.78 -13.55
C PRO A 35 19.58 -19.78 -13.82
N ILE A 36 20.12 -18.60 -14.16
CA ILE A 36 21.57 -18.37 -14.18
C ILE A 36 22.03 -18.16 -12.74
N GLU A 37 23.05 -18.90 -12.31
CA GLU A 37 23.53 -18.89 -10.94
C GLU A 37 24.08 -17.51 -10.57
N LEU A 38 23.50 -16.85 -9.58
CA LEU A 38 24.00 -15.59 -9.05
C LEU A 38 25.21 -15.89 -8.15
N ASN A 39 26.31 -15.15 -8.32
CA ASN A 39 27.52 -15.29 -7.49
C ASN A 39 27.59 -14.23 -6.40
N GLN A 40 27.25 -12.98 -6.75
CA GLN A 40 27.30 -11.85 -5.83
C GLN A 40 26.21 -10.83 -6.12
N VAL A 41 25.65 -10.26 -5.06
CA VAL A 41 24.83 -9.04 -5.09
C VAL A 41 25.45 -7.97 -4.19
N GLN A 42 25.43 -6.73 -4.65
CA GLN A 42 25.87 -5.57 -3.89
C GLN A 42 24.81 -4.47 -3.95
N TYR A 43 24.31 -4.07 -2.78
CA TYR A 43 23.42 -2.94 -2.62
C TYR A 43 24.21 -1.73 -2.14
N THR A 44 24.12 -0.63 -2.89
CA THR A 44 24.58 0.69 -2.47
C THR A 44 23.37 1.62 -2.41
N VAL A 45 23.02 2.07 -1.22
CA VAL A 45 21.85 2.91 -0.99
C VAL A 45 22.28 4.29 -0.56
N ASN A 46 21.82 5.32 -1.27
CA ASN A 46 22.06 6.71 -0.93
C ASN A 46 20.74 7.33 -0.43
N ILE A 47 20.63 7.54 0.88
CA ILE A 47 19.48 8.17 1.51
C ILE A 47 19.64 9.69 1.51
N GLN A 48 18.57 10.35 1.04
CA GLN A 48 18.36 11.78 1.07
C GLN A 48 17.04 12.06 1.81
N PRO A 49 16.71 13.31 2.18
CA PRO A 49 15.47 13.60 2.88
C PRO A 49 14.22 13.06 2.13
N GLY A 50 13.54 12.09 2.73
CA GLY A 50 12.31 11.47 2.22
C GLY A 50 12.47 10.36 1.18
N LEU A 51 13.67 10.06 0.66
CA LEU A 51 13.87 9.01 -0.34
C LEU A 51 15.23 8.32 -0.23
N ALA A 52 15.32 7.13 -0.83
CA ALA A 52 16.51 6.33 -1.00
C ALA A 52 16.74 6.06 -2.50
N VAL A 53 17.96 6.32 -2.99
CA VAL A 53 18.40 5.86 -4.30
C VAL A 53 19.13 4.55 -4.10
N VAL A 54 18.60 3.47 -4.66
CA VAL A 54 19.13 2.11 -4.50
C VAL A 54 19.82 1.70 -5.79
N HIS A 55 21.11 1.40 -5.70
CA HIS A 55 21.88 0.78 -6.77
C HIS A 55 22.14 -0.68 -6.42
N ILE A 56 21.84 -1.57 -7.35
CA ILE A 56 22.06 -3.01 -7.23
C ILE A 56 23.03 -3.44 -8.32
N ASP A 57 24.14 -4.05 -7.91
CA ASP A 57 25.09 -4.72 -8.78
C ASP A 57 24.98 -6.23 -8.59
N GLN A 58 24.66 -6.97 -9.66
CA GLN A 58 24.56 -8.42 -9.67
C GLN A 58 25.58 -9.05 -10.62
N ILE A 59 26.34 -10.01 -10.11
CA ILE A 59 27.37 -10.74 -10.86
C ILE A 59 26.95 -12.20 -10.91
N TYR A 60 26.80 -12.73 -12.12
CA TYR A 60 26.34 -14.09 -12.38
C TYR A 60 27.52 -15.01 -12.74
N SER A 61 27.43 -16.27 -12.30
CA SER A 61 28.32 -17.34 -12.72
C SER A 61 27.80 -17.97 -14.00
N THR A 62 28.70 -18.13 -14.96
CA THR A 62 28.41 -18.72 -16.28
C THR A 62 29.16 -20.03 -16.51
N GLU A 63 29.79 -20.58 -15.47
CA GLU A 63 30.59 -21.81 -15.54
C GLU A 63 29.78 -23.04 -15.95
N LYS A 64 28.50 -23.09 -15.59
CA LYS A 64 27.57 -24.18 -15.93
C LYS A 64 26.89 -23.98 -17.30
N ASN A 65 27.11 -22.84 -17.95
CA ASN A 65 26.51 -22.55 -19.25
C ASN A 65 27.45 -23.02 -20.37
N THR A 66 27.23 -24.25 -20.83
CA THR A 66 28.03 -24.88 -21.88
C THR A 66 27.60 -24.49 -23.29
N ASP A 67 26.37 -24.02 -23.46
CA ASP A 67 25.77 -23.65 -24.75
C ASP A 67 25.37 -22.18 -24.78
N GLN A 68 25.29 -21.63 -25.99
CA GLN A 68 24.74 -20.29 -26.20
C GLN A 68 23.25 -20.29 -25.81
N CYS A 69 22.86 -19.35 -24.97
CA CYS A 69 21.50 -19.29 -24.45
C CYS A 69 20.95 -17.86 -24.46
N GLU A 70 19.67 -17.73 -24.78
CA GLU A 70 18.96 -16.46 -24.66
C GLU A 70 18.52 -16.24 -23.21
N LEU A 71 18.74 -15.01 -22.72
CA LEU A 71 18.50 -14.64 -21.34
C LEU A 71 17.33 -13.67 -21.20
N GLU A 72 16.50 -13.94 -20.20
CA GLU A 72 15.54 -13.00 -19.67
C GLU A 72 15.80 -12.72 -18.19
N TYR A 73 15.50 -11.50 -17.78
CA TYR A 73 15.69 -10.99 -16.44
C TYR A 73 14.37 -10.48 -15.88
N LEU A 74 13.92 -11.11 -14.80
CA LEU A 74 12.69 -10.80 -14.10
C LEU A 74 13.02 -10.07 -12.81
N PHE A 75 12.34 -8.95 -12.56
CA PHE A 75 12.43 -8.27 -11.27
C PHE A 75 11.07 -7.74 -10.83
N THR A 76 10.83 -7.70 -9.52
CA THR A 76 9.65 -7.06 -8.95
C THR A 76 10.01 -5.79 -8.21
N ILE A 77 9.24 -4.72 -8.41
CA ILE A 77 9.47 -3.46 -7.72
C ILE A 77 8.16 -2.86 -7.23
N ASP A 78 8.22 -2.19 -6.08
CA ASP A 78 7.10 -1.43 -5.51
C ASP A 78 6.63 -0.37 -6.51
N GLN A 79 5.32 -0.21 -6.67
CA GLN A 79 4.75 0.74 -7.63
C GLN A 79 5.15 2.20 -7.35
N ASN A 80 5.47 2.52 -6.09
CA ASN A 80 5.93 3.83 -5.66
C ASN A 80 7.42 4.08 -5.96
N CYS A 81 8.15 3.05 -6.39
CA CYS A 81 9.53 3.18 -6.83
C CYS A 81 9.63 3.52 -8.31
N ALA A 82 10.55 4.44 -8.63
CA ALA A 82 10.87 4.83 -9.99
C ALA A 82 12.14 4.12 -10.45
N VAL A 83 12.07 3.29 -11.49
CA VAL A 83 13.26 2.66 -12.08
C VAL A 83 13.91 3.64 -13.06
N THR A 84 15.20 3.92 -12.86
CA THR A 84 15.90 5.03 -13.54
C THR A 84 17.10 4.60 -14.36
N LYS A 85 17.66 3.42 -14.10
CA LYS A 85 18.87 2.95 -14.81
C LYS A 85 18.93 1.45 -14.89
N MET A 86 19.36 0.96 -16.05
CA MET A 86 19.74 -0.43 -16.26
C MET A 86 21.00 -0.48 -17.13
N ILE A 87 21.97 -1.28 -16.72
CA ILE A 87 23.19 -1.54 -17.48
C ILE A 87 23.41 -3.05 -17.50
N VAL A 88 23.71 -3.59 -18.67
CA VAL A 88 24.06 -5.00 -18.83
C VAL A 88 25.46 -5.11 -19.41
N GLU A 89 26.33 -5.83 -18.72
CA GLU A 89 27.65 -6.21 -19.19
C GLU A 89 27.64 -7.70 -19.53
N LEU A 90 27.79 -8.02 -20.82
CA LEU A 90 27.79 -9.37 -21.36
C LEU A 90 29.11 -9.62 -22.08
N GLY A 91 30.00 -10.38 -21.45
CA GLY A 91 31.37 -10.54 -21.91
C GLY A 91 32.10 -9.20 -21.99
N ASP A 92 32.53 -8.82 -23.19
CA ASP A 92 33.24 -7.56 -23.46
C ASP A 92 32.30 -6.41 -23.86
N GLN A 93 31.00 -6.70 -24.01
CA GLN A 93 29.99 -5.72 -24.40
C GLN A 93 29.33 -5.13 -23.16
N LYS A 94 29.24 -3.80 -23.13
CA LYS A 94 28.50 -3.05 -22.12
C LYS A 94 27.38 -2.28 -22.81
N VAL A 95 26.15 -2.51 -22.39
CA VAL A 95 24.95 -1.93 -23.00
C VAL A 95 24.20 -1.12 -21.96
N TYR A 96 23.76 0.08 -22.36
CA TYR A 96 23.12 1.04 -21.47
C TYR A 96 21.66 1.18 -21.86
N GLY A 97 20.75 0.98 -20.90
CA GLY A 97 19.32 1.18 -21.12
C GLY A 97 18.98 2.66 -21.30
N VAL A 98 18.36 2.99 -22.43
CA VAL A 98 17.70 4.27 -22.69
C VAL A 98 16.21 4.04 -22.70
N ILE A 99 15.45 4.96 -22.10
CA ILE A 99 13.99 4.84 -22.09
C ILE A 99 13.42 5.44 -23.37
N LYS A 100 12.56 4.66 -24.04
CA LYS A 100 11.79 5.05 -25.23
C LYS A 100 10.33 4.65 -25.08
N GLU A 101 9.49 5.22 -25.93
CA GLU A 101 8.09 4.82 -26.08
C GLU A 101 8.04 3.33 -26.45
N LEU A 102 7.07 2.60 -25.89
CA LEU A 102 7.09 1.15 -25.89
C LEU A 102 7.03 0.55 -27.30
N GLU A 103 6.21 1.09 -28.19
CA GLU A 103 6.08 0.57 -29.55
C GLU A 103 7.31 0.91 -30.41
N GLU A 104 7.84 2.13 -30.30
CA GLU A 104 9.13 2.50 -30.88
C GLU A 104 10.27 1.57 -30.44
N ALA A 105 10.35 1.26 -29.14
CA ALA A 105 11.37 0.37 -28.59
C ALA A 105 11.26 -1.05 -29.16
N LYS A 106 10.04 -1.57 -29.35
CA LYS A 106 9.83 -2.90 -29.96
C LYS A 106 10.31 -2.93 -31.41
N ILE A 107 10.01 -1.90 -32.18
CA ILE A 107 10.44 -1.79 -33.59
C ILE A 107 11.97 -1.76 -33.67
N GLU A 108 12.62 -0.93 -32.87
CA GLU A 108 14.07 -0.82 -32.86
C GLU A 108 14.76 -2.10 -32.37
N TYR A 109 14.19 -2.76 -31.36
CA TYR A 109 14.65 -4.07 -30.90
C TYR A 109 14.64 -5.09 -32.04
N GLN A 110 13.51 -5.25 -32.75
CA GLN A 110 13.41 -6.18 -33.88
C GLN A 110 14.42 -5.86 -34.99
N LYS A 111 14.57 -4.57 -35.32
CA LYS A 111 15.57 -4.12 -36.30
C LYS A 111 17.00 -4.49 -35.87
N GLY A 112 17.35 -4.24 -34.61
CA GLY A 112 18.68 -4.56 -34.09
C GLY A 112 18.97 -6.05 -34.08
N ILE A 113 17.98 -6.88 -33.75
CA ILE A 113 18.08 -8.35 -33.84
C ILE A 113 18.32 -8.79 -35.30
N ASN A 114 17.58 -8.24 -36.26
CA ASN A 114 17.76 -8.54 -37.68
C ASN A 114 19.14 -8.10 -38.22
N GLU A 115 19.73 -7.06 -37.62
CA GLU A 115 21.08 -6.57 -37.92
C GLU A 115 22.19 -7.34 -37.18
N GLY A 116 21.84 -8.36 -36.38
CA GLY A 116 22.80 -9.17 -35.61
C GLY A 116 23.41 -8.44 -34.41
N LYS A 117 22.78 -7.36 -33.92
CA LYS A 117 23.22 -6.63 -32.73
C LYS A 117 22.73 -7.30 -31.46
N THR A 118 23.49 -7.15 -30.38
CA THR A 118 23.03 -7.49 -29.03
C THR A 118 22.05 -6.42 -28.59
N MET A 119 20.76 -6.79 -28.48
CA MET A 119 19.69 -5.89 -28.08
C MET A 119 19.09 -6.33 -26.76
N VAL A 120 18.77 -5.36 -25.91
CA VAL A 120 18.05 -5.58 -24.64
C VAL A 120 16.78 -4.73 -24.68
N ILE A 121 15.64 -5.31 -24.29
CA ILE A 121 14.38 -4.57 -24.14
C ILE A 121 13.65 -4.96 -22.86
N SER A 122 13.12 -3.99 -22.14
CA SER A 122 12.20 -4.25 -21.01
C SER A 122 10.74 -4.23 -21.45
N GLU A 123 9.95 -5.17 -20.97
CA GLU A 123 8.50 -5.24 -21.12
C GLU A 123 7.86 -5.33 -19.72
N GLU A 124 6.73 -4.65 -19.53
CA GLU A 124 5.86 -4.86 -18.38
C GLU A 124 4.77 -5.87 -18.75
N ASP A 125 4.45 -6.80 -17.83
CA ASP A 125 3.32 -7.70 -18.05
C ASP A 125 2.00 -6.98 -17.76
N SER A 126 1.12 -6.96 -18.76
CA SER A 126 -0.21 -6.32 -18.69
C SER A 126 -1.14 -6.86 -17.58
N LYS A 127 -0.88 -8.07 -17.05
CA LYS A 127 -1.73 -8.73 -16.06
C LYS A 127 -1.22 -8.59 -14.62
N ILE A 128 0.08 -8.29 -14.42
CA ILE A 128 0.68 -8.12 -13.09
C ILE A 128 1.61 -6.90 -13.09
N SER A 129 1.08 -5.75 -12.68
CA SER A 129 1.72 -4.41 -12.75
C SER A 129 3.02 -4.23 -11.96
N ASN A 130 3.48 -5.23 -11.20
CA ASN A 130 4.65 -5.12 -10.32
C ASN A 130 5.81 -6.02 -10.78
N ILE A 131 5.62 -6.85 -11.81
CA ILE A 131 6.65 -7.72 -12.37
C ILE A 131 7.10 -7.15 -13.70
N LYS A 132 8.40 -6.87 -13.80
CA LYS A 132 9.04 -6.38 -15.03
C LYS A 132 9.91 -7.50 -15.60
N LYS A 133 9.88 -7.62 -16.91
CA LYS A 133 10.67 -8.61 -17.68
C LYS A 133 11.61 -7.88 -18.61
N VAL A 134 12.86 -8.30 -18.68
CA VAL A 134 13.87 -7.71 -19.57
C VAL A 134 14.51 -8.80 -20.40
N LYS A 135 14.35 -8.74 -21.71
CA LYS A 135 15.06 -9.60 -22.66
C LYS A 135 16.47 -9.06 -22.80
N ILE A 136 17.48 -9.85 -22.46
CA ILE A 136 18.90 -9.43 -22.47
C ILE A 136 19.62 -9.86 -23.76
N GLY A 137 19.15 -10.92 -24.40
CA GLY A 137 19.79 -11.50 -25.58
C GLY A 137 20.68 -12.69 -25.25
N CYS A 138 21.57 -13.08 -26.17
CA CYS A 138 22.31 -14.34 -26.09
C CYS A 138 23.61 -14.23 -25.28
N LEU A 139 23.76 -15.10 -24.28
CA LEU A 139 25.02 -15.33 -23.55
C LEU A 139 25.81 -16.47 -24.20
N SER A 140 27.02 -16.17 -24.67
CA SER A 140 27.97 -17.19 -25.14
C SER A 140 28.63 -17.93 -23.97
N PRO A 141 29.00 -19.22 -24.15
CA PRO A 141 29.71 -19.99 -23.13
C PRO A 141 30.99 -19.30 -22.64
N GLY A 142 31.19 -19.30 -21.32
CA GLY A 142 32.39 -18.73 -20.68
C GLY A 142 32.49 -17.20 -20.65
N LYS A 143 31.50 -16.45 -21.17
CA LYS A 143 31.43 -14.99 -21.03
C LYS A 143 30.83 -14.60 -19.67
N SER A 144 31.28 -13.50 -19.09
CA SER A 144 30.75 -12.97 -17.82
C SER A 144 29.41 -12.28 -18.03
N LEU A 145 28.56 -12.29 -17.01
CA LEU A 145 27.32 -11.52 -16.98
C LEU A 145 27.28 -10.67 -15.70
N LYS A 146 27.15 -9.35 -15.87
CA LYS A 146 26.85 -8.41 -14.78
C LYS A 146 25.64 -7.56 -15.16
N ILE A 147 24.70 -7.44 -14.24
CA ILE A 147 23.51 -6.59 -14.39
C ILE A 147 23.55 -5.53 -13.31
N GLN A 148 23.45 -4.26 -13.69
CA GLN A 148 23.36 -3.13 -12.78
C GLN A 148 21.99 -2.49 -12.92
N PHE A 149 21.40 -2.13 -11.79
CA PHE A 149 20.02 -1.65 -11.70
C PHE A 149 19.92 -0.52 -10.69
N GLU A 150 19.18 0.54 -11.03
CA GLU A 150 18.95 1.69 -10.15
C GLU A 150 17.46 2.01 -10.06
N TYR A 151 17.01 2.29 -8.85
CA TYR A 151 15.69 2.82 -8.61
C TYR A 151 15.66 3.80 -7.43
N ILE A 152 14.69 4.69 -7.48
CA ILE A 152 14.37 5.63 -6.40
C ILE A 152 13.22 5.05 -5.59
N ARG A 153 13.35 5.03 -4.27
CA ARG A 153 12.35 4.55 -3.31
C ARG A 153 12.02 5.62 -2.29
N PRO A 154 10.76 6.07 -2.18
CA PRO A 154 10.32 6.85 -1.02
C PRO A 154 10.58 6.07 0.28
N LEU A 155 11.07 6.75 1.31
CA LEU A 155 11.26 6.12 2.62
C LEU A 155 9.92 5.96 3.34
N GLN A 156 9.75 4.86 4.06
CA GLN A 156 8.56 4.66 4.88
C GLN A 156 8.74 5.29 6.26
N VAL A 157 7.64 5.62 6.93
CA VAL A 157 7.65 6.09 8.31
C VAL A 157 7.03 5.05 9.23
N TYR A 158 7.66 4.85 10.39
CA TYR A 158 7.14 3.99 11.44
C TYR A 158 7.02 4.75 12.77
N LEU A 159 5.85 4.61 13.41
CA LEU A 159 5.42 5.29 14.64
C LEU A 159 5.56 6.81 14.62
N ASN A 160 5.73 7.42 13.44
CA ASN A 160 6.13 8.81 13.25
C ASN A 160 7.43 9.19 13.99
N GLN A 161 8.25 8.18 14.31
CA GLN A 161 9.51 8.31 15.03
C GLN A 161 10.70 7.74 14.27
N PHE A 162 10.49 6.88 13.27
CA PHE A 162 11.55 6.31 12.46
C PHE A 162 11.29 6.52 10.98
N TRP A 163 12.36 6.82 10.26
CA TRP A 163 12.47 6.45 8.86
C TRP A 163 12.81 4.96 8.78
N LYS A 164 12.12 4.25 7.88
CA LYS A 164 12.33 2.83 7.59
C LYS A 164 12.81 2.67 6.15
N LEU A 165 13.99 2.08 5.99
CA LEU A 165 14.46 1.50 4.74
C LEU A 165 14.23 -0.01 4.78
N GLU A 166 13.62 -0.55 3.74
CA GLU A 166 13.44 -1.99 3.54
C GLU A 166 14.01 -2.38 2.17
N LEU A 167 14.88 -3.38 2.15
CA LEU A 167 15.43 -4.01 0.96
C LEU A 167 15.15 -5.51 1.03
N SER A 168 14.34 -6.02 0.12
CA SER A 168 14.05 -7.44 0.05
C SER A 168 14.90 -8.06 -1.07
N PRO A 169 15.69 -9.11 -0.78
CA PRO A 169 16.32 -9.92 -1.81
C PRO A 169 15.37 -10.99 -2.37
N MET A 170 14.23 -11.23 -1.70
CA MET A 170 13.24 -12.28 -1.96
C MET A 170 11.84 -11.72 -2.17
N ILE A 171 11.02 -12.39 -2.98
CA ILE A 171 9.64 -12.03 -3.30
C ILE A 171 8.90 -11.99 -1.98
N ASP A 172 8.75 -10.77 -1.48
CA ASP A 172 8.07 -10.47 -0.23
C ASP A 172 6.59 -10.24 -0.53
N LEU A 173 5.73 -10.70 0.37
CA LEU A 173 4.32 -10.33 0.40
C LEU A 173 4.15 -8.81 0.55
N SER A 174 5.17 -8.05 0.96
CA SER A 174 5.12 -6.58 1.05
C SER A 174 5.06 -5.84 -0.30
N TYR A 175 5.39 -6.49 -1.44
CA TYR A 175 5.17 -5.93 -2.79
C TYR A 175 3.74 -6.09 -3.28
N LEU A 176 2.86 -6.54 -2.39
CA LEU A 176 1.43 -6.48 -2.55
C LEU A 176 1.00 -5.06 -2.17
N THR A 177 0.37 -4.31 -3.09
CA THR A 177 -0.37 -3.09 -2.74
C THR A 177 -1.37 -3.38 -1.60
N VAL A 178 -1.89 -2.36 -0.92
CA VAL A 178 -2.98 -2.55 0.08
C VAL A 178 -4.18 -3.31 -0.50
N ASN A 179 -4.36 -3.24 -1.83
CA ASN A 179 -5.32 -4.03 -2.60
C ASN A 179 -4.89 -5.50 -2.71
N GLU A 180 -3.62 -5.77 -2.98
CA GLU A 180 -3.08 -7.12 -3.08
C GLU A 180 -2.84 -7.81 -1.71
N LEU A 181 -2.79 -7.06 -0.59
CA LEU A 181 -2.61 -7.60 0.76
C LEU A 181 -3.85 -8.35 1.30
N GLN A 182 -5.02 -8.15 0.68
CA GLN A 182 -6.29 -8.72 1.17
C GLN A 182 -6.43 -10.23 0.92
N ASN A 183 -5.57 -10.78 0.05
CA ASN A 183 -5.53 -12.18 -0.36
C ASN A 183 -4.10 -12.75 -0.35
N THR A 184 -3.39 -12.67 0.78
CA THR A 184 -1.96 -13.01 0.88
C THR A 184 -1.61 -14.42 0.38
N SER A 185 -2.49 -15.41 0.57
CA SER A 185 -2.30 -16.78 0.09
C SER A 185 -2.59 -16.94 -1.41
N GLN A 186 -3.67 -16.33 -1.92
CA GLN A 186 -4.02 -16.42 -3.34
C GLN A 186 -3.11 -15.55 -4.21
N ASN A 187 -2.71 -14.36 -3.77
CA ASN A 187 -1.85 -13.45 -4.56
C ASN A 187 -0.40 -13.90 -4.59
N TYR A 188 0.12 -14.46 -3.50
CA TYR A 188 1.41 -15.15 -3.54
C TYR A 188 1.34 -16.36 -4.46
N ALA A 189 0.29 -17.18 -4.37
CA ALA A 189 0.09 -18.31 -5.27
C ALA A 189 -0.05 -17.86 -6.73
N GLN A 190 -0.70 -16.73 -7.01
CA GLN A 190 -0.81 -16.14 -8.35
C GLN A 190 0.55 -15.67 -8.86
N LYS A 191 1.29 -14.86 -8.11
CA LYS A 191 2.65 -14.40 -8.46
C LYS A 191 3.61 -15.57 -8.62
N TYR A 192 3.55 -16.55 -7.71
CA TYR A 192 4.32 -17.79 -7.79
C TYR A 192 3.95 -18.61 -9.03
N SER A 193 2.65 -18.80 -9.31
CA SER A 193 2.19 -19.50 -10.52
C SER A 193 2.63 -18.77 -11.78
N PHE A 194 2.62 -17.43 -11.75
CA PHE A 194 3.07 -16.59 -12.85
C PHE A 194 4.56 -16.78 -13.08
N MET A 195 5.39 -16.63 -12.04
CA MET A 195 6.83 -16.84 -12.11
C MET A 195 7.19 -18.26 -12.57
N LYS A 196 6.46 -19.29 -12.10
CA LYS A 196 6.61 -20.69 -12.55
C LYS A 196 6.36 -20.90 -14.06
N LYS A 197 5.61 -20.02 -14.73
CA LYS A 197 5.44 -20.10 -16.20
C LYS A 197 6.76 -19.81 -16.91
N TYR A 198 7.61 -18.98 -16.31
CA TYR A 198 8.82 -18.44 -16.92
C TYR A 198 10.07 -19.18 -16.46
N VAL A 199 10.25 -19.37 -15.15
CA VAL A 199 11.47 -19.94 -14.56
C VAL A 199 11.17 -21.12 -13.64
N ASN A 200 12.05 -22.12 -13.68
CA ASN A 200 12.07 -23.21 -12.71
C ASN A 200 12.58 -22.69 -11.36
N LEU A 201 11.64 -22.26 -10.52
CA LEU A 201 11.93 -21.72 -9.20
C LEU A 201 12.60 -22.72 -8.25
N GLU A 202 12.41 -24.02 -8.45
CA GLU A 202 13.01 -25.09 -7.62
C GLU A 202 14.51 -25.26 -7.88
N ALA A 203 15.00 -24.77 -9.03
CA ALA A 203 16.42 -24.80 -9.39
C ALA A 203 17.22 -23.59 -8.88
N ILE A 204 16.60 -22.66 -8.16
CA ILE A 204 17.26 -21.44 -7.70
C ILE A 204 18.22 -21.74 -6.54
N ASN A 205 19.49 -21.37 -6.71
CA ASN A 205 20.50 -21.43 -5.67
C ASN A 205 20.64 -20.07 -4.95
N LEU A 206 20.41 -20.05 -3.64
CA LEU A 206 20.54 -18.87 -2.79
C LEU A 206 21.93 -18.72 -2.14
N ASN A 207 22.89 -19.57 -2.50
CA ASN A 207 24.27 -19.51 -1.98
C ASN A 207 25.14 -18.48 -2.71
N TYR A 208 24.71 -17.22 -2.70
CA TYR A 208 25.48 -16.10 -3.24
C TYR A 208 25.88 -15.11 -2.15
N LYS A 209 26.95 -14.36 -2.40
CA LYS A 209 27.45 -13.35 -1.45
C LYS A 209 26.61 -12.09 -1.54
N GLN A 210 26.22 -11.52 -0.41
CA GLN A 210 25.61 -10.19 -0.37
C GLN A 210 26.50 -9.16 0.32
N SER A 211 26.37 -7.90 -0.10
CA SER A 211 26.83 -6.75 0.67
C SER A 211 25.81 -5.62 0.59
N ILE A 212 25.62 -4.91 1.70
CA ILE A 212 24.72 -3.76 1.80
C ILE A 212 25.50 -2.61 2.42
N THR A 213 25.53 -1.48 1.71
CA THR A 213 26.07 -0.21 2.18
C THR A 213 24.99 0.85 2.06
N VAL A 214 24.65 1.52 3.17
CA VAL A 214 23.66 2.60 3.20
C VAL A 214 24.36 3.88 3.63
N ASN A 215 24.40 4.87 2.74
CA ASN A 215 24.94 6.20 3.00
C ASN A 215 23.76 7.13 3.28
N ILE A 216 23.65 7.64 4.50
CA ILE A 216 22.60 8.55 4.94
C ILE A 216 23.17 9.97 4.96
N ASN A 217 22.59 10.87 4.16
CA ASN A 217 22.96 12.27 4.10
C ASN A 217 21.71 13.14 4.20
N ILE A 218 21.46 13.64 5.40
CA ILE A 218 20.27 14.46 5.71
C ILE A 218 20.68 15.75 6.42
N ASP A 219 19.85 16.78 6.29
CA ASP A 219 20.06 18.11 6.86
C ASP A 219 19.84 18.14 8.38
N LYS A 220 18.94 17.29 8.88
CA LYS A 220 18.69 17.09 10.31
C LYS A 220 19.64 16.01 10.86
N PRO A 221 20.24 16.21 12.04
CA PRO A 221 21.21 15.26 12.55
C PRO A 221 20.56 13.94 12.98
N ILE A 222 21.18 12.83 12.60
CA ILE A 222 20.83 11.47 12.96
C ILE A 222 21.24 11.23 14.41
N THR A 223 20.30 10.74 15.20
CA THR A 223 20.48 10.43 16.63
C THR A 223 20.16 8.97 16.95
N TYR A 224 19.67 8.20 15.97
CA TYR A 224 19.32 6.80 16.13
C TYR A 224 19.49 6.04 14.82
N ALA A 225 20.06 4.84 14.87
CA ALA A 225 20.10 3.90 13.75
C ALA A 225 20.26 2.46 14.28
N LYS A 226 19.31 1.57 13.98
CA LYS A 226 19.38 0.14 14.31
C LYS A 226 18.73 -0.68 13.19
N SER A 227 19.21 -1.91 13.01
CA SER A 227 18.57 -2.89 12.13
C SER A 227 17.92 -4.00 12.98
N PRO A 228 16.61 -4.25 12.83
CA PRO A 228 15.93 -5.34 13.51
C PRO A 228 16.25 -6.71 12.88
N THR A 229 16.71 -6.73 11.62
CA THR A 229 16.92 -7.99 10.88
C THR A 229 18.38 -8.39 10.75
N HIS A 230 19.33 -7.45 10.81
CA HIS A 230 20.76 -7.73 10.56
C HIS A 230 21.67 -7.07 11.60
N SER A 231 22.80 -7.70 11.87
CA SER A 231 23.89 -7.07 12.63
C SER A 231 24.56 -6.00 11.76
N ILE A 232 24.66 -4.75 12.22
CA ILE A 232 25.18 -3.63 11.41
C ILE A 232 26.35 -2.91 12.09
N LEU A 233 27.19 -2.28 11.28
CA LEU A 233 28.27 -1.38 11.69
C LEU A 233 27.96 0.04 11.23
N LEU A 234 28.14 0.99 12.15
CA LEU A 234 27.93 2.42 11.93
C LEU A 234 29.28 3.14 11.81
N ASN A 235 29.48 3.89 10.73
CA ASN A 235 30.69 4.66 10.45
C ASN A 235 30.33 6.11 10.08
N SER A 236 31.22 7.07 10.35
CA SER A 236 31.10 8.45 9.84
C SER A 236 32.34 8.86 9.06
N ASP A 237 32.16 9.73 8.07
CA ASP A 237 33.29 10.30 7.30
C ASP A 237 34.15 11.28 8.11
N ILE A 238 33.66 11.72 9.27
CA ILE A 238 34.27 12.77 10.10
C ILE A 238 35.54 12.27 10.82
N ASN A 239 35.64 10.97 11.12
CA ASN A 239 36.80 10.36 11.77
C ASN A 239 37.29 9.12 11.01
N ARG A 240 38.13 9.30 9.98
CA ARG A 240 38.83 8.19 9.27
C ARG A 240 39.67 7.25 10.18
N LYS A 241 39.73 7.50 11.49
CA LYS A 241 40.52 6.74 12.48
C LYS A 241 39.69 5.92 13.49
N GLU A 242 38.38 6.12 13.61
CA GLU A 242 37.52 5.35 14.53
C GLU A 242 36.57 4.44 13.74
N LYS A 243 36.51 3.15 14.10
CA LYS A 243 35.82 2.08 13.35
C LYS A 243 34.40 1.75 13.84
N GLN A 244 33.85 2.56 14.73
CA GLN A 244 32.48 2.41 15.21
C GLN A 244 32.09 3.70 15.94
N ILE A 245 30.95 4.29 15.59
CA ILE A 245 30.47 5.52 16.23
C ILE A 245 29.28 5.25 17.15
N ASP A 246 29.26 5.96 18.27
CA ASP A 246 28.09 6.09 19.14
C ASP A 246 27.30 7.34 18.72
N LEU A 247 25.98 7.19 18.54
CA LEU A 247 25.07 8.25 18.11
C LEU A 247 24.66 9.18 19.25
N SER A 248 25.33 9.10 20.41
CA SER A 248 25.25 10.11 21.47
C SER A 248 25.66 11.51 20.98
N THR A 249 26.48 11.61 19.92
CA THR A 249 26.77 12.86 19.21
C THR A 249 25.98 12.93 17.90
N PRO A 250 25.13 13.95 17.67
CA PRO A 250 24.34 14.03 16.45
C PRO A 250 25.19 14.24 15.19
N ILE A 251 24.91 13.48 14.12
CA ILE A 251 25.68 13.53 12.86
C ILE A 251 24.77 13.63 11.64
N ASN A 252 25.17 14.40 10.62
CA ASN A 252 24.37 14.57 9.39
C ASN A 252 24.70 13.54 8.30
N GLN A 253 25.83 12.84 8.45
CA GLN A 253 26.33 11.83 7.53
C GLN A 253 26.66 10.54 8.28
N LEU A 254 26.03 9.44 7.88
CA LEU A 254 26.19 8.13 8.50
C LEU A 254 26.27 7.06 7.41
N THR A 255 27.27 6.20 7.50
CA THR A 255 27.43 5.03 6.63
C THR A 255 27.15 3.77 7.44
N VAL A 256 26.14 3.01 7.02
CA VAL A 256 25.75 1.73 7.61
C VAL A 256 26.20 0.59 6.70
N THR A 257 26.87 -0.40 7.28
CA THR A 257 27.29 -1.62 6.56
C THR A 257 26.91 -2.86 7.34
N LEU A 258 26.74 -3.99 6.66
CA LEU A 258 26.58 -5.27 7.35
C LEU A 258 27.84 -5.64 8.13
N ASP A 259 27.68 -6.15 9.36
CA ASP A 259 28.80 -6.74 10.08
C ASP A 259 29.22 -8.06 9.42
N LYS A 260 30.40 -8.05 8.77
CA LYS A 260 30.96 -9.21 8.06
C LYS A 260 31.34 -10.35 9.01
N LYS A 261 31.39 -10.12 10.33
CA LYS A 261 31.66 -11.17 11.32
C LYS A 261 30.45 -12.07 11.57
N ASP A 262 29.24 -11.59 11.28
CA ASP A 262 28.01 -12.37 11.41
C ASP A 262 27.79 -13.21 10.14
N PRO A 263 27.87 -14.55 10.21
CA PRO A 263 27.67 -15.41 9.04
C PRO A 263 26.27 -15.27 8.44
N GLN A 264 25.25 -14.91 9.23
CA GLN A 264 23.89 -14.73 8.73
C GLN A 264 23.76 -13.49 7.82
N ASN A 265 24.66 -12.52 7.96
CA ASN A 265 24.68 -11.34 7.10
C ASN A 265 25.22 -11.64 5.70
N MET A 266 25.94 -12.75 5.52
CA MET A 266 26.58 -13.08 4.24
C MET A 266 25.63 -13.75 3.25
N ALA A 267 24.49 -14.27 3.74
CA ALA A 267 23.48 -14.94 2.94
C ALA A 267 22.22 -14.06 2.74
N PRO A 268 21.66 -14.00 1.53
CA PRO A 268 20.49 -13.20 1.14
C PRO A 268 19.16 -13.88 1.52
N ASN A 269 19.09 -14.45 2.72
CA ASN A 269 18.00 -15.34 3.13
C ASN A 269 16.87 -14.64 3.89
N LYS A 270 16.98 -13.33 4.14
CA LYS A 270 15.99 -12.51 4.82
C LYS A 270 16.06 -11.05 4.33
N LYS A 271 14.96 -10.33 4.48
CA LYS A 271 14.89 -8.90 4.15
C LYS A 271 15.78 -8.05 5.07
N PHE A 272 16.43 -7.05 4.49
CA PHE A 272 17.19 -6.05 5.24
C PHE A 272 16.28 -4.89 5.62
N GLU A 273 16.25 -4.55 6.92
CA GLU A 273 15.50 -3.42 7.44
C GLU A 273 16.45 -2.51 8.22
N LEU A 274 16.32 -1.20 8.03
CA LEU A 274 17.05 -0.19 8.78
C LEU A 274 16.08 0.86 9.29
N LEU A 275 16.05 1.02 10.61
CA LEU A 275 15.31 2.08 11.29
C LEU A 275 16.30 3.15 11.73
N PHE A 276 16.07 4.39 11.32
CA PHE A 276 16.88 5.54 11.75
C PHE A 276 16.01 6.74 12.07
N SER A 277 16.52 7.64 12.91
CA SER A 277 15.75 8.80 13.37
C SER A 277 16.64 10.00 13.67
N SER A 278 15.99 11.16 13.71
CA SER A 278 16.52 12.42 14.20
C SER A 278 15.64 12.87 15.37
N ASN A 279 16.21 13.51 16.38
CA ASN A 279 15.45 14.22 17.41
C ASN A 279 14.56 15.36 16.84
N GLN A 280 14.77 15.75 15.58
CA GLN A 280 13.99 16.73 14.83
C GLN A 280 13.10 16.09 13.75
N ILE A 281 12.86 14.77 13.79
CA ILE A 281 12.09 14.06 12.76
C ILE A 281 10.67 14.61 12.54
N ASN A 282 10.05 15.21 13.57
CA ASN A 282 8.72 15.82 13.47
C ASN A 282 8.73 17.30 13.07
N THR A 283 9.90 17.85 12.74
CA THR A 283 10.00 19.15 12.05
C THR A 283 10.08 18.91 10.55
N PRO A 284 9.53 19.79 9.70
CA PRO A 284 9.63 19.61 8.26
C PRO A 284 11.09 19.50 7.81
N PHE A 285 11.37 18.47 7.03
CA PHE A 285 12.57 18.34 6.22
C PHE A 285 12.34 19.09 4.90
N SER A 286 13.39 19.71 4.39
CA SER A 286 13.32 20.39 3.10
C SER A 286 14.54 20.11 2.24
N MET A 287 14.30 19.97 0.94
CA MET A 287 15.35 19.84 -0.04
C MET A 287 15.04 20.73 -1.23
N LEU A 288 16.02 21.52 -1.64
CA LEU A 288 15.94 22.30 -2.86
C LEU A 288 16.95 21.75 -3.87
N SER A 289 16.45 21.32 -5.00
CA SER A 289 17.25 20.75 -6.08
C SER A 289 17.04 21.49 -7.39
N HIS A 290 18.03 21.39 -8.28
CA HIS A 290 17.90 21.78 -9.67
C HIS A 290 18.40 20.67 -10.59
N THR A 291 17.90 20.64 -11.82
CA THR A 291 18.36 19.72 -12.87
C THR A 291 19.11 20.49 -13.94
N ASN A 292 20.18 19.93 -14.52
CA ASN A 292 20.86 20.48 -15.70
C ASN A 292 20.27 19.98 -17.03
N ASN A 293 19.19 19.19 -16.98
CA ASN A 293 18.52 18.66 -18.15
C ASN A 293 17.79 19.78 -18.92
N ASP A 294 18.19 19.97 -20.17
CA ASP A 294 17.64 21.01 -21.04
C ASP A 294 16.15 20.76 -21.37
N ALA A 295 15.72 19.49 -21.38
CA ALA A 295 14.31 19.14 -21.56
C ALA A 295 13.43 19.68 -20.41
N LEU A 296 14.00 19.86 -19.22
CA LEU A 296 13.31 20.30 -18.01
C LEU A 296 13.52 21.80 -17.71
N GLN A 297 13.92 22.61 -18.70
CA GLN A 297 14.17 24.05 -18.48
C GLN A 297 12.96 24.82 -17.92
N HIS A 298 11.74 24.37 -18.24
CA HIS A 298 10.48 24.94 -17.76
C HIS A 298 10.09 24.47 -16.34
N ILE A 299 10.81 23.48 -15.78
CA ILE A 299 10.68 22.94 -14.42
C ILE A 299 12.06 22.67 -13.81
N ARG A 300 12.91 23.71 -13.88
CA ARG A 300 14.33 23.65 -13.55
C ARG A 300 14.63 23.31 -12.08
N TYR A 301 13.76 23.72 -11.18
CA TYR A 301 13.91 23.55 -9.74
C TYR A 301 12.79 22.69 -9.17
N CYS A 302 13.15 21.90 -8.16
CA CYS A 302 12.21 21.13 -7.36
C CYS A 302 12.48 21.39 -5.87
N ALA A 303 11.49 21.98 -5.20
CA ALA A 303 11.45 22.09 -3.75
C ALA A 303 10.63 20.93 -3.18
N THR A 304 11.28 20.07 -2.39
CA THR A 304 10.64 18.97 -1.68
C THR A 304 10.46 19.34 -0.22
N LEU A 305 9.23 19.25 0.27
CA LEU A 305 8.86 19.47 1.67
C LEU A 305 8.33 18.16 2.23
N THR A 306 8.97 17.65 3.29
CA THR A 306 8.57 16.40 3.94
C THR A 306 8.26 16.64 5.40
N LEU A 307 7.03 16.35 5.83
CA LEU A 307 6.55 16.52 7.20
C LEU A 307 6.10 15.17 7.76
N ILE A 308 6.64 14.81 8.92
CA ILE A 308 6.17 13.69 9.72
C ILE A 308 5.47 14.25 10.96
N PRO A 309 4.12 14.26 11.03
CA PRO A 309 3.43 14.83 12.18
C PRO A 309 3.76 14.06 13.45
N LYS A 310 3.83 14.78 14.58
CA LYS A 310 4.03 14.16 15.89
C LYS A 310 2.69 13.64 16.41
N PHE A 311 2.53 12.32 16.40
CA PHE A 311 1.35 11.65 16.97
C PHE A 311 1.62 10.95 18.31
N ASN A 312 2.87 10.59 18.61
CA ASN A 312 3.26 9.88 19.84
C ASN A 312 4.39 10.63 20.59
N GLU A 313 4.52 10.40 21.90
CA GLU A 313 5.57 11.00 22.74
C GLU A 313 6.46 9.99 23.48
N PHE A 314 6.36 8.69 23.17
CA PHE A 314 7.16 7.67 23.87
C PHE A 314 8.66 7.77 23.57
N PRO A 315 9.53 7.38 24.52
CA PRO A 315 10.96 7.22 24.28
C PRO A 315 11.25 6.33 23.07
N ILE A 316 12.28 6.68 22.30
CA ILE A 316 12.60 6.01 21.04
C ILE A 316 12.96 4.52 21.21
N ASP A 317 13.58 4.13 22.33
CA ASP A 317 13.89 2.73 22.59
C ASP A 317 12.63 1.90 22.89
N ASP A 318 11.62 2.47 23.56
CA ASP A 318 10.33 1.80 23.77
C ASP A 318 9.61 1.60 22.44
N ALA A 319 9.68 2.59 21.54
CA ALA A 319 9.13 2.48 20.19
C ALA A 319 9.88 1.43 19.34
N TYR A 320 11.18 1.25 19.56
CA TYR A 320 11.94 0.18 18.92
C TYR A 320 11.60 -1.20 19.49
N GLN A 321 11.43 -1.35 20.81
CA GLN A 321 10.97 -2.61 21.40
C GLN A 321 9.54 -2.97 20.94
N SER A 322 8.68 -1.97 20.80
CA SER A 322 7.35 -2.10 20.19
C SER A 322 7.42 -2.66 18.77
N TYR A 323 8.35 -2.14 17.95
CA TYR A 323 8.61 -2.67 16.60
C TYR A 323 9.01 -4.14 16.65
N LEU A 324 9.99 -4.52 17.49
CA LEU A 324 10.49 -5.89 17.58
C LEU A 324 9.41 -6.88 18.04
N ASN A 325 8.55 -6.48 18.97
CA ASN A 325 7.54 -7.35 19.55
C ASN A 325 6.25 -7.45 18.71
N GLY A 326 6.17 -6.75 17.58
CA GLY A 326 4.93 -6.62 16.80
C GLY A 326 3.77 -6.08 17.65
N LEU A 327 4.10 -5.32 18.69
CA LEU A 327 3.15 -4.75 19.64
C LEU A 327 2.85 -3.33 19.19
N ASN A 328 1.60 -3.02 18.88
CA ASN A 328 1.14 -1.65 19.03
C ASN A 328 1.24 -1.35 20.53
N LEU A 329 2.17 -0.46 20.94
CA LEU A 329 2.22 0.01 22.33
C LEU A 329 0.81 0.39 22.78
N PRO A 330 0.37 0.02 24.00
CA PRO A 330 -0.89 0.46 24.56
C PRO A 330 -0.94 1.97 24.40
N GLN A 331 -1.78 2.39 23.48
CA GLN A 331 -1.75 3.73 22.97
C GLN A 331 -2.30 4.65 24.07
N GLN A 332 -1.42 5.44 24.69
CA GLN A 332 -1.83 6.74 25.21
C GLN A 332 -2.14 7.73 24.07
N SER A 333 -2.19 7.30 22.81
CA SER A 333 -2.83 8.11 21.76
C SER A 333 -4.34 8.04 21.95
N LYS A 334 -4.84 9.03 22.69
CA LYS A 334 -5.92 9.91 22.23
C LYS A 334 -6.73 9.31 21.05
N ILE A 335 -7.62 8.35 21.34
CA ILE A 335 -8.50 7.71 20.33
C ILE A 335 -9.35 8.79 19.66
N GLN A 336 -9.55 8.71 18.35
CA GLN A 336 -10.40 9.66 17.64
C GLN A 336 -11.86 9.49 18.09
N LYS A 337 -12.45 10.57 18.61
CA LYS A 337 -13.90 10.62 18.87
C LYS A 337 -14.63 10.75 17.54
N GLY A 338 -15.62 9.90 17.30
CA GLY A 338 -16.33 9.83 16.02
C GLY A 338 -17.75 9.31 16.15
N SER A 339 -18.53 9.49 15.10
CA SER A 339 -19.83 8.84 14.90
C SER A 339 -19.63 7.59 14.04
N TYR A 340 -20.26 6.48 14.39
CA TYR A 340 -20.09 5.18 13.72
C TYR A 340 -21.43 4.72 13.13
N ILE A 341 -21.53 4.66 11.80
CA ILE A 341 -22.76 4.26 11.12
C ILE A 341 -22.52 2.96 10.39
N PHE A 342 -23.30 1.92 10.70
CA PHE A 342 -23.20 0.62 10.06
C PHE A 342 -24.32 0.47 9.04
N LEU A 343 -23.98 0.45 7.76
CA LEU A 343 -24.89 0.15 6.65
C LEU A 343 -24.81 -1.36 6.40
N ILE A 344 -25.90 -2.10 6.66
CA ILE A 344 -25.94 -3.55 6.56
C ILE A 344 -26.91 -3.97 5.47
N ASP A 345 -26.38 -4.67 4.49
CA ASP A 345 -27.15 -5.31 3.43
C ASP A 345 -27.91 -6.51 3.97
N ARG A 346 -29.23 -6.53 3.71
CA ARG A 346 -30.16 -7.61 4.04
C ARG A 346 -30.96 -8.04 2.80
N SER A 347 -30.41 -7.80 1.62
CA SER A 347 -30.94 -8.32 0.36
C SER A 347 -30.98 -9.85 0.35
N GLY A 348 -31.77 -10.43 -0.55
CA GLY A 348 -31.92 -11.89 -0.66
C GLY A 348 -30.62 -12.63 -0.98
N SER A 349 -29.65 -11.99 -1.63
CA SER A 349 -28.34 -12.57 -1.94
C SER A 349 -27.47 -12.78 -0.70
N MET A 350 -27.76 -12.07 0.40
CA MET A 350 -27.09 -12.21 1.69
C MET A 350 -27.56 -13.44 2.49
N ASP A 351 -28.50 -14.25 2.00
CA ASP A 351 -29.05 -15.37 2.76
C ASP A 351 -27.99 -16.43 3.15
N GLY A 352 -28.28 -17.19 4.20
CA GLY A 352 -27.41 -18.26 4.70
C GLY A 352 -26.15 -17.73 5.39
N ILE A 353 -24.97 -18.10 4.87
CA ILE A 353 -23.70 -17.84 5.58
C ILE A 353 -23.29 -16.36 5.54
N ARG A 354 -23.71 -15.60 4.52
CA ARG A 354 -23.31 -14.19 4.34
C ARG A 354 -23.93 -13.28 5.39
N ILE A 355 -25.24 -13.42 5.65
CA ILE A 355 -25.92 -12.66 6.71
C ILE A 355 -25.40 -13.06 8.10
N GLN A 356 -25.04 -14.33 8.31
CA GLN A 356 -24.41 -14.76 9.56
C GLN A 356 -23.05 -14.08 9.76
N LYS A 357 -22.24 -13.96 8.71
CA LYS A 357 -20.98 -13.20 8.75
C LYS A 357 -21.21 -11.71 9.01
N ALA A 358 -22.18 -11.09 8.33
CA ALA A 358 -22.52 -9.69 8.55
C ALA A 358 -22.91 -9.42 10.02
N LYS A 359 -23.71 -10.32 10.63
CA LYS A 359 -24.04 -10.26 12.06
C LYS A 359 -22.81 -10.37 12.95
N GLN A 360 -21.94 -11.35 12.70
CA GLN A 360 -20.71 -11.56 13.47
C GLN A 360 -19.80 -10.33 13.40
N SER A 361 -19.60 -9.76 12.21
CA SER A 361 -18.86 -8.52 12.02
C SER A 361 -19.47 -7.38 12.80
N LEU A 362 -20.79 -7.17 12.69
CA LEU A 362 -21.45 -6.07 13.36
C LEU A 362 -21.34 -6.18 14.88
N ILE A 363 -21.50 -7.38 15.45
CA ILE A 363 -21.31 -7.59 16.88
C ILE A 363 -19.88 -7.25 17.30
N LEU A 364 -18.88 -7.68 16.53
CA LEU A 364 -17.48 -7.37 16.81
C LEU A 364 -17.19 -5.87 16.71
N PHE A 365 -17.74 -5.20 15.68
CA PHE A 365 -17.70 -3.75 15.54
C PHE A 365 -18.25 -3.06 16.78
N LEU A 366 -19.50 -3.37 17.15
CA LEU A 366 -20.18 -2.77 18.29
C LEU A 366 -19.39 -2.97 19.59
N LYS A 367 -18.98 -4.19 19.91
CA LYS A 367 -18.24 -4.48 21.17
C LYS A 367 -16.88 -3.78 21.23
N SER A 368 -16.29 -3.46 20.08
CA SER A 368 -14.98 -2.81 19.97
C SER A 368 -15.05 -1.27 19.93
N LEU A 369 -16.24 -0.67 19.84
CA LEU A 369 -16.39 0.79 19.81
C LEU A 369 -15.91 1.45 21.12
N PRO A 370 -15.35 2.67 21.06
CA PRO A 370 -15.00 3.44 22.25
C PRO A 370 -16.25 4.01 22.94
N GLU A 371 -16.21 4.22 24.27
CA GLU A 371 -17.35 4.74 25.04
C GLU A 371 -17.82 6.13 24.62
N ASP A 372 -16.89 7.01 24.27
CA ASP A 372 -17.17 8.40 23.89
C ASP A 372 -17.56 8.55 22.40
N CYS A 373 -18.42 7.67 21.88
CA CYS A 373 -18.87 7.73 20.50
C CYS A 373 -20.39 7.74 20.33
N LEU A 374 -20.85 8.18 19.16
CA LEU A 374 -22.22 7.99 18.70
C LEU A 374 -22.25 6.84 17.72
N PHE A 375 -23.34 6.08 17.67
CA PHE A 375 -23.50 5.05 16.65
C PHE A 375 -24.94 4.90 16.16
N ASN A 376 -25.08 4.29 14.98
CA ASN A 376 -26.37 3.84 14.45
C ASN A 376 -26.19 2.63 13.53
N ILE A 377 -27.24 1.84 13.36
CA ILE A 377 -27.30 0.72 12.42
C ILE A 377 -28.42 0.97 11.43
N ILE A 378 -28.12 0.83 10.15
CA ILE A 378 -29.03 1.09 9.05
C ILE A 378 -29.03 -0.17 8.19
N SER A 379 -30.14 -0.90 8.26
CA SER A 379 -30.39 -2.04 7.40
C SER A 379 -30.90 -1.55 6.04
N PHE A 380 -30.43 -2.15 4.96
CA PHE A 380 -30.93 -1.82 3.62
C PHE A 380 -31.15 -3.05 2.76
N GLY A 381 -32.05 -2.90 1.81
CA GLY A 381 -32.34 -3.81 0.71
C GLY A 381 -33.13 -3.04 -0.35
N SER A 382 -34.35 -3.46 -0.67
CA SER A 382 -35.35 -2.64 -1.39
C SER A 382 -35.89 -1.47 -0.55
N GLU A 383 -35.75 -1.54 0.78
CA GLU A 383 -36.09 -0.47 1.71
C GLU A 383 -34.93 -0.21 2.68
N VAL A 384 -34.94 0.98 3.30
CA VAL A 384 -33.94 1.39 4.28
C VAL A 384 -34.59 1.50 5.65
N ILE A 385 -34.07 0.78 6.64
CA ILE A 385 -34.57 0.74 8.01
C ILE A 385 -33.47 1.20 8.96
N LYS A 386 -33.70 2.32 9.64
CA LYS A 386 -32.79 2.85 10.67
C LYS A 386 -33.14 2.24 12.02
N MET A 387 -32.15 1.77 12.76
CA MET A 387 -32.33 1.30 14.15
C MET A 387 -32.76 2.47 15.06
N PHE A 388 -32.09 3.61 14.91
CA PHE A 388 -32.44 4.85 15.58
C PHE A 388 -32.67 5.94 14.53
N ASP A 389 -33.65 6.83 14.74
CA ASP A 389 -33.86 7.97 13.84
C ASP A 389 -32.64 8.89 13.78
N ILE A 390 -31.91 9.00 14.91
CA ILE A 390 -30.70 9.79 15.10
C ILE A 390 -29.68 8.94 15.88
N PRO A 391 -28.37 9.00 15.57
CA PRO A 391 -27.33 8.28 16.30
C PRO A 391 -27.42 8.47 17.80
N GLN A 392 -27.23 7.38 18.52
CA GLN A 392 -27.29 7.36 19.97
C GLN A 392 -25.90 7.24 20.57
N ALA A 393 -25.75 7.72 21.80
CA ALA A 393 -24.52 7.52 22.56
C ALA A 393 -24.27 6.03 22.80
N TYR A 394 -23.03 5.61 22.63
CA TYR A 394 -22.61 4.25 22.89
C TYR A 394 -22.48 4.00 24.40
N ASN A 395 -23.30 3.10 24.94
CA ASN A 395 -23.28 2.69 26.35
C ASN A 395 -23.85 1.26 26.48
N SER A 396 -23.82 0.70 27.70
CA SER A 396 -24.23 -0.70 27.90
C SER A 396 -25.69 -0.96 27.52
N GLN A 397 -26.59 0.00 27.73
CA GLN A 397 -28.01 -0.15 27.38
C GLN A 397 -28.21 -0.15 25.85
N THR A 398 -27.62 0.83 25.15
CA THR A 398 -27.74 0.94 23.69
C THR A 398 -27.00 -0.20 22.97
N LEU A 399 -25.88 -0.67 23.52
CA LEU A 399 -25.15 -1.85 23.04
C LEU A 399 -26.02 -3.12 23.14
N GLN A 400 -26.62 -3.39 24.29
CA GLN A 400 -27.47 -4.57 24.48
C GLN A 400 -28.68 -4.55 23.54
N GLN A 401 -29.32 -3.39 23.37
CA GLN A 401 -30.41 -3.20 22.41
C GLN A 401 -29.94 -3.53 20.99
N ALA A 402 -28.77 -3.03 20.59
CA ALA A 402 -28.21 -3.28 19.26
C ALA A 402 -27.89 -4.76 19.04
N ILE A 403 -27.22 -5.42 19.98
CA ILE A 403 -26.87 -6.84 19.88
C ILE A 403 -28.13 -7.70 19.69
N LYS A 404 -29.19 -7.45 20.48
CA LYS A 404 -30.44 -8.20 20.36
C LYS A 404 -31.05 -8.06 18.95
N GLN A 405 -31.14 -6.84 18.44
CA GLN A 405 -31.70 -6.59 17.11
C GLN A 405 -30.84 -7.25 16.01
N VAL A 406 -29.52 -7.20 16.11
CA VAL A 406 -28.60 -7.83 15.15
C VAL A 406 -28.75 -9.34 15.12
N GLN A 407 -28.92 -9.98 16.29
CA GLN A 407 -29.17 -11.41 16.38
C GLN A 407 -30.44 -11.83 15.64
N GLU A 408 -31.47 -10.98 15.61
CA GLU A 408 -32.77 -11.22 14.96
C GLU A 408 -32.79 -10.91 13.45
N MET A 409 -31.75 -10.27 12.87
CA MET A 409 -31.75 -9.88 11.44
C MET A 409 -31.81 -11.08 10.48
N ASN A 410 -32.51 -10.96 9.35
CA ASN A 410 -32.48 -11.96 8.26
C ASN A 410 -32.29 -11.28 6.90
N ALA A 411 -31.99 -12.05 5.86
CA ALA A 411 -31.88 -11.58 4.48
C ALA A 411 -33.28 -11.45 3.84
N ASP A 412 -34.09 -10.53 4.35
CA ASP A 412 -35.52 -10.41 4.08
C ASP A 412 -35.95 -9.03 3.54
N LEU A 413 -35.01 -8.15 3.19
CA LEU A 413 -35.31 -6.81 2.67
C LEU A 413 -35.39 -6.73 1.13
N GLY A 414 -35.38 -7.85 0.42
CA GLY A 414 -35.60 -7.88 -1.03
C GLY A 414 -34.32 -7.63 -1.84
N GLY A 415 -34.36 -6.63 -2.74
CA GLY A 415 -33.23 -6.25 -3.60
C GLY A 415 -32.16 -5.45 -2.87
N THR A 416 -31.31 -4.74 -3.62
CA THR A 416 -30.14 -4.00 -3.08
C THR A 416 -30.15 -2.56 -3.60
N ASP A 417 -30.19 -1.58 -2.69
CA ASP A 417 -30.10 -0.14 -3.02
C ASP A 417 -29.11 0.56 -2.08
N ILE A 418 -27.82 0.46 -2.43
CA ILE A 418 -26.73 1.10 -1.68
C ILE A 418 -26.82 2.63 -1.81
N PHE A 419 -27.31 3.13 -2.95
CA PHE A 419 -27.46 4.58 -3.17
C PHE A 419 -28.36 5.20 -2.10
N GLN A 420 -29.54 4.62 -1.86
CA GLN A 420 -30.46 5.11 -0.83
C GLN A 420 -29.91 4.94 0.58
N ALA A 421 -29.22 3.83 0.86
CA ALA A 421 -28.57 3.61 2.15
C ALA A 421 -27.53 4.70 2.46
N MET A 422 -26.72 5.10 1.47
CA MET A 422 -25.74 6.18 1.61
C MET A 422 -26.40 7.54 1.82
N VAL A 423 -27.43 7.88 1.03
CA VAL A 423 -28.16 9.15 1.18
C VAL A 423 -28.80 9.26 2.56
N GLN A 424 -29.55 8.24 2.99
CA GLN A 424 -30.28 8.29 4.25
C GLN A 424 -29.40 8.06 5.47
N GLY A 425 -28.26 7.38 5.30
CA GLY A 425 -27.39 7.00 6.40
C GLY A 425 -26.17 7.89 6.62
N ILE A 426 -25.64 8.50 5.56
CA ILE A 426 -24.43 9.34 5.65
C ILE A 426 -24.78 10.81 5.37
N TYR A 427 -25.63 11.06 4.37
CA TYR A 427 -25.89 12.40 3.85
C TYR A 427 -27.23 13.00 4.30
N ASP A 428 -27.88 12.43 5.32
CA ASP A 428 -29.13 12.99 5.87
C ASP A 428 -28.85 14.28 6.66
N ASP A 429 -29.51 15.36 6.27
CA ASP A 429 -29.35 16.68 6.87
C ASP A 429 -29.72 16.73 8.37
N ASN A 430 -30.47 15.75 8.87
CA ASN A 430 -30.78 15.65 10.29
C ASN A 430 -29.54 15.36 11.16
N TYR A 431 -28.50 14.71 10.62
CA TYR A 431 -27.24 14.48 11.35
C TYR A 431 -26.51 15.79 11.68
N GLN A 432 -26.65 16.83 10.84
CA GLN A 432 -26.02 18.14 11.07
C GLN A 432 -26.67 18.94 12.22
N LYS A 433 -27.87 18.54 12.67
CA LYS A 433 -28.62 19.21 13.74
C LYS A 433 -28.28 18.68 15.13
N ILE A 434 -27.46 17.62 15.24
CA ILE A 434 -27.06 17.01 16.51
C ILE A 434 -26.07 17.95 17.22
N LYS A 435 -26.49 18.54 18.35
CA LYS A 435 -25.59 19.28 19.24
C LYS A 435 -24.47 18.36 19.73
N ASP A 436 -23.23 18.85 19.72
CA ASP A 436 -22.03 18.11 20.13
C ASP A 436 -21.69 16.86 19.30
N CYS A 437 -22.16 16.76 18.05
CA CYS A 437 -21.75 15.68 17.14
C CYS A 437 -20.22 15.66 16.98
N PRO A 438 -19.57 14.48 17.12
CA PRO A 438 -18.18 14.31 16.76
C PRO A 438 -17.94 14.82 15.33
N GLN A 439 -16.82 15.53 15.12
CA GLN A 439 -16.51 16.05 13.79
C GLN A 439 -16.24 14.95 12.77
N THR A 440 -15.90 13.73 13.19
CA THR A 440 -15.56 12.62 12.30
C THR A 440 -16.71 11.63 12.20
N LEU A 441 -17.07 11.23 10.98
CA LEU A 441 -18.05 10.19 10.68
C LEU A 441 -17.33 8.98 10.06
N ASN A 442 -17.52 7.82 10.65
CA ASN A 442 -17.06 6.52 10.16
C ASN A 442 -18.26 5.69 9.73
N ALA A 443 -18.47 5.53 8.43
CA ALA A 443 -19.49 4.65 7.89
C ALA A 443 -18.87 3.30 7.52
N PHE A 444 -19.54 2.20 7.83
CA PHE A 444 -19.14 0.84 7.47
C PHE A 444 -20.23 0.22 6.62
N LEU A 445 -19.94 -0.04 5.36
CA LEU A 445 -20.83 -0.75 4.43
C LEU A 445 -20.49 -2.24 4.43
N LEU A 446 -21.45 -3.07 4.82
CA LEU A 446 -21.37 -4.53 4.77
C LEU A 446 -22.34 -5.01 3.69
N THR A 447 -21.82 -5.55 2.59
CA THR A 447 -22.61 -5.94 1.40
C THR A 447 -21.90 -7.05 0.62
N ASP A 448 -22.63 -7.78 -0.20
CA ASP A 448 -22.07 -8.66 -1.23
C ASP A 448 -21.96 -7.98 -2.61
N GLY A 449 -22.24 -6.66 -2.70
CA GLY A 449 -21.82 -5.81 -3.81
C GLY A 449 -22.66 -5.92 -5.09
N GLU A 450 -23.89 -6.46 -5.01
CA GLU A 450 -24.83 -6.55 -6.13
C GLU A 450 -25.57 -5.22 -6.40
N ASP A 451 -24.85 -4.16 -6.81
CA ASP A 451 -25.44 -2.86 -7.22
C ASP A 451 -24.62 -2.17 -8.34
N SER A 452 -25.20 -1.17 -9.01
CA SER A 452 -24.62 -0.40 -10.11
C SER A 452 -23.56 0.60 -9.61
N PRO A 453 -22.26 0.41 -9.91
CA PRO A 453 -21.21 1.15 -9.21
C PRO A 453 -21.14 2.65 -9.51
N ASN A 454 -21.27 3.05 -10.77
CA ASN A 454 -20.92 4.39 -11.23
C ASN A 454 -21.71 5.49 -10.52
N ARG A 455 -23.04 5.29 -10.37
CA ARG A 455 -23.93 6.26 -9.73
C ARG A 455 -23.59 6.46 -8.24
N ILE A 456 -23.22 5.39 -7.54
CA ILE A 456 -22.90 5.44 -6.11
C ILE A 456 -21.53 6.08 -5.91
N ILE A 457 -20.53 5.70 -6.72
CA ILE A 457 -19.19 6.28 -6.67
C ILE A 457 -19.25 7.79 -6.95
N GLN A 458 -20.04 8.22 -7.94
CA GLN A 458 -20.26 9.62 -8.25
C GLN A 458 -20.94 10.37 -7.09
N LEU A 459 -21.97 9.79 -6.48
CA LEU A 459 -22.63 10.36 -5.29
C LEU A 459 -21.63 10.62 -4.17
N VAL A 460 -20.82 9.61 -3.82
CA VAL A 460 -19.83 9.73 -2.75
C VAL A 460 -18.78 10.76 -3.13
N SER A 461 -18.25 10.73 -4.36
CA SER A 461 -17.23 11.66 -4.82
C SER A 461 -17.68 13.12 -4.77
N GLN A 462 -18.93 13.40 -5.14
CA GLN A 462 -19.48 14.76 -5.15
C GLN A 462 -19.80 15.29 -3.74
N ASN A 463 -20.10 14.39 -2.79
CA ASN A 463 -20.50 14.75 -1.42
C ASN A 463 -19.40 14.48 -0.39
N GLN A 464 -18.19 14.12 -0.83
CA GLN A 464 -17.11 13.70 0.05
C GLN A 464 -16.61 14.86 0.91
N ARG A 465 -16.56 14.63 2.23
CA ARG A 465 -16.03 15.58 3.22
C ARG A 465 -14.77 14.99 3.88
N PRO A 466 -13.74 15.79 4.23
CA PRO A 466 -12.55 15.31 4.95
C PRO A 466 -12.86 14.60 6.28
N GLU A 467 -14.03 14.87 6.85
CA GLU A 467 -14.57 14.29 8.07
C GLU A 467 -15.21 12.92 7.89
N THR A 468 -15.62 12.57 6.67
CA THR A 468 -16.36 11.35 6.38
C THR A 468 -15.41 10.28 5.89
N ARG A 469 -15.43 9.12 6.53
CA ARG A 469 -14.65 7.94 6.18
C ARG A 469 -15.60 6.79 5.91
N ILE A 470 -15.56 6.21 4.73
CA ILE A 470 -16.39 5.08 4.33
C ILE A 470 -15.52 3.84 4.23
N TYR A 471 -15.78 2.89 5.11
CA TYR A 471 -15.17 1.58 5.14
C TYR A 471 -16.10 0.59 4.48
N THR A 472 -15.56 -0.35 3.71
CA THR A 472 -16.36 -1.37 3.03
C THR A 472 -15.87 -2.76 3.43
N LEU A 473 -16.83 -3.63 3.71
CA LEU A 473 -16.61 -5.05 3.95
C LEU A 473 -17.42 -5.83 2.92
N GLY A 474 -16.75 -6.26 1.85
CA GLY A 474 -17.36 -7.11 0.83
C GLY A 474 -17.46 -8.54 1.34
N ILE A 475 -18.65 -9.13 1.32
CA ILE A 475 -18.92 -10.46 1.88
C ILE A 475 -19.23 -11.43 0.74
N GLY A 476 -18.53 -12.57 0.74
CA GLY A 476 -18.73 -13.65 -0.21
C GLY A 476 -17.81 -13.58 -1.44
N ASN A 477 -17.66 -14.72 -2.10
CA ASN A 477 -16.69 -14.87 -3.21
C ASN A 477 -17.08 -14.12 -4.49
N ASN A 478 -18.35 -13.73 -4.63
CA ASN A 478 -18.87 -13.04 -5.82
C ASN A 478 -18.99 -11.52 -5.63
N CYS A 479 -18.46 -10.97 -4.53
CA CYS A 479 -18.56 -9.55 -4.25
C CYS A 479 -17.82 -8.71 -5.30
N SER A 480 -18.47 -7.65 -5.80
CA SER A 480 -17.88 -6.70 -6.74
C SER A 480 -16.74 -5.91 -6.08
N GLU A 481 -15.50 -6.41 -6.20
CA GLU A 481 -14.29 -5.77 -5.68
C GLU A 481 -14.17 -4.32 -6.16
N TYR A 482 -14.45 -4.07 -7.45
CA TYR A 482 -14.43 -2.73 -8.03
C TYR A 482 -15.35 -1.75 -7.28
N LEU A 483 -16.57 -2.16 -6.93
CA LEU A 483 -17.53 -1.31 -6.21
C LEU A 483 -17.03 -0.98 -4.80
N VAL A 484 -16.79 -2.01 -3.99
CA VAL A 484 -16.45 -1.82 -2.57
C VAL A 484 -15.11 -1.13 -2.39
N GLN A 485 -14.14 -1.39 -3.25
CA GLN A 485 -12.84 -0.74 -3.21
C GLN A 485 -12.95 0.72 -3.64
N SER A 486 -13.63 1.02 -4.76
CA SER A 486 -13.78 2.40 -5.23
C SER A 486 -14.52 3.27 -4.22
N LEU A 487 -15.55 2.74 -3.55
CA LEU A 487 -16.26 3.46 -2.49
C LEU A 487 -15.38 3.76 -1.29
N ALA A 488 -14.56 2.80 -0.85
CA ALA A 488 -13.63 3.04 0.24
C ALA A 488 -12.56 4.07 -0.12
N GLU A 489 -12.02 4.01 -1.34
CA GLU A 489 -11.01 4.94 -1.82
C GLU A 489 -11.55 6.38 -1.91
N VAL A 490 -12.68 6.57 -2.59
CA VAL A 490 -13.33 7.89 -2.70
C VAL A 490 -13.82 8.37 -1.34
N GLY A 491 -14.25 7.45 -0.50
CA GLY A 491 -14.75 7.70 0.85
C GLY A 491 -13.68 7.91 1.91
N ASN A 492 -12.37 8.00 1.60
CA ASN A 492 -11.28 8.14 2.58
C ASN A 492 -11.20 7.02 3.64
N GLY A 493 -11.71 5.82 3.35
CA GLY A 493 -11.64 4.67 4.25
C GLY A 493 -10.78 3.54 3.71
N LYS A 494 -11.10 2.33 4.13
CA LYS A 494 -10.41 1.10 3.77
C LYS A 494 -11.43 0.04 3.37
N CYS A 495 -11.07 -0.80 2.39
CA CYS A 495 -11.85 -1.93 1.94
C CYS A 495 -11.27 -3.23 2.51
N GLN A 496 -12.12 -4.19 2.84
CA GLN A 496 -11.75 -5.58 3.10
C GLN A 496 -12.77 -6.50 2.41
N LEU A 497 -12.32 -7.59 1.83
CA LEU A 497 -13.17 -8.64 1.23
C LEU A 497 -13.12 -9.88 2.09
N VAL A 498 -14.20 -10.61 2.33
CA VAL A 498 -14.23 -11.84 3.13
C VAL A 498 -14.87 -12.96 2.31
N GLY A 499 -14.09 -13.99 1.96
CA GLY A 499 -14.63 -15.16 1.28
C GLY A 499 -15.55 -15.99 2.18
N ASP A 500 -16.40 -16.84 1.59
CA ASP A 500 -17.44 -17.60 2.33
C ASP A 500 -16.84 -18.50 3.44
N ASN A 501 -15.63 -19.03 3.24
CA ASN A 501 -14.95 -19.92 4.19
C ASN A 501 -13.81 -19.25 4.97
N GLU A 502 -13.64 -17.94 4.84
CA GLU A 502 -12.55 -17.21 5.52
C GLU A 502 -12.97 -16.65 6.89
N ASP A 503 -12.00 -16.52 7.80
CA ASP A 503 -12.22 -15.83 9.08
C ASP A 503 -12.42 -14.32 8.87
N ILE A 504 -13.42 -13.76 9.54
CA ILE A 504 -13.84 -12.37 9.39
C ILE A 504 -13.16 -11.44 10.39
N ASN A 505 -12.66 -11.98 11.50
CA ASN A 505 -12.23 -11.20 12.65
C ASN A 505 -11.05 -10.29 12.33
N SER A 506 -9.99 -10.83 11.72
CA SER A 506 -8.79 -10.05 11.38
C SER A 506 -9.10 -8.87 10.43
N LYS A 507 -10.03 -9.08 9.49
CA LYS A 507 -10.48 -8.07 8.52
C LYS A 507 -11.30 -6.96 9.19
N VAL A 508 -12.22 -7.31 10.08
CA VAL A 508 -13.02 -6.35 10.85
C VAL A 508 -12.15 -5.51 11.79
N ILE A 509 -11.22 -6.15 12.51
CA ILE A 509 -10.31 -5.43 13.41
C ILE A 509 -9.43 -4.46 12.63
N ASP A 510 -8.92 -4.85 11.47
CA ASP A 510 -8.12 -3.97 10.62
C ASP A 510 -8.90 -2.72 10.15
N LEU A 511 -10.17 -2.86 9.76
CA LEU A 511 -11.05 -1.72 9.44
C LEU A 511 -11.28 -0.82 10.66
N LEU A 512 -11.51 -1.43 11.84
CA LEU A 512 -11.70 -0.70 13.09
C LEU A 512 -10.45 0.08 13.51
N GLU A 513 -9.27 -0.56 13.48
CA GLU A 513 -8.01 0.08 13.85
C GLU A 513 -7.77 1.33 12.99
N ASP A 514 -8.01 1.24 11.69
CA ASP A 514 -7.92 2.40 10.80
C ASP A 514 -8.96 3.48 11.14
N SER A 515 -10.20 3.10 11.45
CA SER A 515 -11.26 4.03 11.86
C SER A 515 -10.99 4.74 13.19
N LEU A 516 -10.26 4.09 14.10
CA LEU A 516 -9.90 4.66 15.40
C LEU A 516 -8.62 5.50 15.34
N THR A 517 -7.88 5.41 14.23
CA THR A 517 -6.61 6.09 14.05
C THR A 517 -6.78 7.60 14.00
N TYR A 518 -6.00 8.29 14.83
CA TYR A 518 -5.92 9.75 14.86
C TYR A 518 -5.24 10.30 13.58
N TYR A 519 -5.74 11.44 13.08
CA TYR A 519 -5.33 12.02 11.80
C TYR A 519 -5.38 13.55 11.79
N LEU A 520 -4.60 14.15 10.90
CA LEU A 520 -4.69 15.56 10.53
C LEU A 520 -5.41 15.72 9.19
N LYS A 521 -6.08 16.86 8.95
CA LYS A 521 -6.86 17.12 7.72
C LYS A 521 -6.65 18.54 7.18
N ALA A 522 -7.31 18.83 6.06
CA ALA A 522 -7.40 20.16 5.46
C ALA A 522 -6.02 20.80 5.17
N PHE A 523 -5.19 20.05 4.45
CA PHE A 523 -3.86 20.52 4.09
C PHE A 523 -3.93 21.64 3.05
N SER A 524 -3.12 22.67 3.26
CA SER A 524 -2.90 23.73 2.28
C SER A 524 -1.46 24.19 2.31
N LEU A 525 -0.98 24.68 1.18
CA LEU A 525 0.35 25.24 1.05
C LEU A 525 0.23 26.71 0.65
N VAL A 526 0.86 27.59 1.42
CA VAL A 526 1.08 28.99 1.05
C VAL A 526 2.56 29.15 0.72
N HIS A 527 2.88 29.81 -0.39
CA HIS A 527 4.25 30.06 -0.83
C HIS A 527 4.41 31.42 -1.50
N ASN A 528 5.66 31.91 -1.58
CA ASN A 528 6.02 33.14 -2.27
C ASN A 528 6.64 32.91 -3.68
N ILE A 529 6.61 31.69 -4.20
CA ILE A 529 7.08 31.40 -5.57
C ILE A 529 6.11 32.02 -6.58
N GLU A 530 6.63 32.81 -7.52
CA GLU A 530 5.82 33.50 -8.54
C GLU A 530 5.24 32.54 -9.59
N MET A 531 6.06 31.60 -10.08
CA MET A 531 5.74 30.76 -11.23
C MET A 531 5.94 29.28 -10.88
N VAL A 532 4.97 28.72 -10.15
CA VAL A 532 4.92 27.28 -9.87
C VAL A 532 4.28 26.57 -11.05
N SER A 533 4.99 25.61 -11.63
CA SER A 533 4.46 24.77 -12.70
C SER A 533 3.52 23.71 -12.13
N GLN A 534 3.90 23.06 -11.03
CA GLN A 534 3.09 22.02 -10.41
C GLN A 534 3.44 21.78 -8.93
N ILE A 535 2.44 21.35 -8.15
CA ILE A 535 2.60 20.87 -6.77
C ILE A 535 2.05 19.45 -6.70
N ILE A 536 2.88 18.52 -6.20
CA ILE A 536 2.63 17.08 -6.30
C ILE A 536 2.77 16.42 -4.92
N PRO A 537 1.72 15.75 -4.40
CA PRO A 537 0.33 15.85 -4.85
C PRO A 537 -0.24 17.26 -4.59
N ASP A 538 -1.40 17.58 -5.16
CA ASP A 538 -2.13 18.81 -4.79
C ASP A 538 -2.43 18.75 -3.27
N PRO A 539 -1.99 19.74 -2.46
CA PRO A 539 -2.27 19.77 -1.04
C PRO A 539 -3.76 19.60 -0.69
N LYS A 540 -4.67 20.11 -1.54
CA LYS A 540 -6.12 19.99 -1.32
C LYS A 540 -6.64 18.57 -1.54
N SER A 541 -5.95 17.77 -2.36
CA SER A 541 -6.29 16.35 -2.56
C SER A 541 -5.94 15.49 -1.34
N ILE A 542 -5.14 16.02 -0.40
CA ILE A 542 -4.74 15.33 0.82
C ILE A 542 -5.83 15.52 1.87
N THR A 543 -6.77 14.58 1.88
CA THR A 543 -7.94 14.61 2.75
C THR A 543 -7.58 14.36 4.22
N GLN A 544 -6.64 13.43 4.45
CA GLN A 544 -6.19 13.04 5.79
C GLN A 544 -4.73 12.57 5.79
N LEU A 545 -4.07 12.74 6.93
CA LEU A 545 -2.73 12.21 7.20
C LEU A 545 -2.75 11.51 8.56
N LYS A 546 -2.54 10.19 8.56
CA LYS A 546 -2.66 9.31 9.72
C LYS A 546 -1.30 9.02 10.38
N LYS A 547 -1.34 8.34 11.52
CA LYS A 547 -0.14 7.72 12.13
C LYS A 547 0.58 6.81 11.12
N ASN A 548 1.90 6.77 11.21
CA ASN A 548 2.83 6.07 10.30
C ASN A 548 2.85 6.61 8.86
N GLN A 549 2.23 7.76 8.58
CA GLN A 549 2.32 8.42 7.28
C GLN A 549 3.12 9.72 7.36
N GLU A 550 3.78 10.05 6.27
CA GLU A 550 4.41 11.33 5.98
C GLU A 550 3.65 12.11 4.92
N LEU A 551 3.74 13.44 5.02
CA LEU A 551 3.36 14.35 3.95
C LEU A 551 4.62 14.70 3.16
N THR A 552 4.67 14.39 1.87
CA THR A 552 5.74 14.87 0.98
C THR A 552 5.15 15.63 -0.20
N LEU A 553 5.40 16.94 -0.23
CA LEU A 553 5.02 17.84 -1.33
C LEU A 553 6.25 18.13 -2.19
N GLN A 554 6.10 18.00 -3.51
CA GLN A 554 7.11 18.38 -4.50
C GLN A 554 6.59 19.53 -5.34
N ILE A 555 7.34 20.62 -5.34
CA ILE A 555 6.94 21.88 -5.96
C ILE A 555 7.92 22.14 -7.09
N LEU A 556 7.44 22.01 -8.33
CA LEU A 556 8.22 22.18 -9.55
C LEU A 556 8.04 23.62 -10.06
N PHE A 557 9.16 24.28 -10.38
CA PHE A 557 9.15 25.66 -10.86
C PHE A 557 10.40 25.98 -11.70
N SER A 558 10.31 26.99 -12.57
CA SER A 558 11.36 27.32 -13.55
C SER A 558 12.40 28.31 -13.03
N LYS A 559 11.96 29.52 -12.68
CA LYS A 559 12.76 30.63 -12.18
C LYS A 559 11.93 31.37 -11.16
N ASN A 560 12.59 31.90 -10.14
CA ASN A 560 11.94 32.76 -9.17
C ASN A 560 12.79 34.02 -8.98
N LYS A 561 12.16 35.19 -8.97
CA LYS A 561 12.88 36.46 -8.79
C LYS A 561 13.50 36.57 -7.40
N GLN A 562 12.80 36.05 -6.39
CA GLN A 562 13.25 36.08 -5.00
C GLN A 562 14.16 34.88 -4.71
N GLU A 563 15.33 35.14 -4.14
CA GLU A 563 16.25 34.07 -3.73
C GLU A 563 15.74 33.31 -2.51
N ASN A 564 15.07 34.01 -1.59
CA ASN A 564 14.50 33.42 -0.40
C ASN A 564 13.10 32.88 -0.71
N LEU A 565 12.92 31.59 -0.49
CA LEU A 565 11.66 30.89 -0.64
C LEU A 565 11.07 30.65 0.74
N GLU A 566 9.79 30.97 0.90
CA GLU A 566 9.04 30.76 2.13
C GLU A 566 7.82 29.89 1.81
N PHE A 567 7.65 28.84 2.61
CA PHE A 567 6.54 27.91 2.51
C PHE A 567 5.87 27.81 3.87
N LYS A 568 4.54 27.77 3.86
CA LYS A 568 3.73 27.55 5.05
C LYS A 568 2.73 26.46 4.77
N ILE A 569 2.96 25.29 5.37
CA ILE A 569 2.05 24.15 5.33
C ILE A 569 1.04 24.34 6.45
N ASN A 570 -0.22 24.48 6.13
CA ASN A 570 -1.29 24.53 7.13
C ASN A 570 -2.07 23.22 7.12
N CYS A 571 -2.48 22.77 8.30
CA CYS A 571 -3.42 21.68 8.48
C CYS A 571 -4.29 21.94 9.70
N TYR A 572 -5.34 21.15 9.86
CA TYR A 572 -6.23 21.19 11.01
C TYR A 572 -6.13 19.89 11.79
N ASP A 573 -6.02 20.04 13.11
CA ASP A 573 -6.07 18.97 14.09
C ASP A 573 -7.52 18.85 14.61
N PRO A 574 -8.27 17.80 14.21
CA PRO A 574 -9.66 17.62 14.64
C PRO A 574 -9.81 17.41 16.15
N GLN A 575 -8.79 16.89 16.80
CA GLN A 575 -8.86 16.48 18.19
C GLN A 575 -8.50 17.63 19.14
N MET A 576 -7.48 18.42 18.80
CA MET A 576 -7.16 19.68 19.48
C MET A 576 -8.07 20.83 19.03
N LYS A 577 -8.87 20.63 17.98
CA LYS A 577 -9.72 21.65 17.34
C LYS A 577 -8.92 22.92 16.97
N LYS A 578 -7.68 22.76 16.48
CA LYS A 578 -6.80 23.88 16.16
C LYS A 578 -6.21 23.78 14.77
N GLN A 579 -5.91 24.94 14.20
CA GLN A 579 -5.06 25.02 13.01
C GLN A 579 -3.59 24.94 13.42
N ILE A 580 -2.83 24.15 12.67
CA ILE A 580 -1.38 23.99 12.81
C ILE A 580 -0.74 24.55 11.54
N SER A 581 0.33 25.30 11.71
CA SER A 581 1.14 25.81 10.61
C SER A 581 2.59 25.44 10.81
N TYR A 582 3.22 24.94 9.75
CA TYR A 582 4.63 24.64 9.68
C TYR A 582 5.29 25.56 8.66
N GLU A 583 6.28 26.33 9.10
CA GLU A 583 7.02 27.25 8.26
C GLU A 583 8.34 26.64 7.83
N VAL A 584 8.64 26.73 6.53
CA VAL A 584 9.88 26.26 5.93
C VAL A 584 10.46 27.37 5.10
N LYS A 585 11.74 27.68 5.32
CA LYS A 585 12.49 28.66 4.55
C LYS A 585 13.62 28.00 3.80
N MET A 586 13.80 28.36 2.54
CA MET A 586 14.87 27.87 1.68
C MET A 586 15.50 29.03 0.90
N ASN A 587 16.70 28.81 0.36
CA ASN A 587 17.36 29.78 -0.50
C ASN A 587 17.77 29.14 -1.82
N LEU A 588 17.44 29.77 -2.96
CA LEU A 588 17.76 29.25 -4.30
C LEU A 588 19.24 28.98 -4.53
N LYS A 589 20.13 29.78 -3.92
CA LYS A 589 21.59 29.60 -4.02
C LYS A 589 22.07 28.34 -3.33
N SER A 590 21.32 27.79 -2.37
CA SER A 590 21.65 26.52 -1.73
C SER A 590 21.12 25.30 -2.49
N SER A 591 20.49 25.50 -3.67
CA SER A 591 20.01 24.40 -4.49
C SER A 591 21.17 23.52 -4.94
N LYS A 592 20.97 22.20 -4.91
CA LYS A 592 21.96 21.21 -5.33
C LYS A 592 21.55 20.60 -6.67
N GLU A 593 22.51 20.34 -7.54
CA GLU A 593 22.27 19.55 -8.74
C GLU A 593 21.86 18.14 -8.31
N ASN A 594 20.59 17.79 -8.54
CA ASN A 594 20.03 16.51 -8.14
C ASN A 594 18.70 16.25 -8.87
N GLU A 595 18.74 15.32 -9.80
CA GLU A 595 17.58 15.00 -10.64
C GLU A 595 16.62 14.02 -9.98
N TYR A 596 17.03 13.29 -8.93
CA TYR A 596 16.19 12.26 -8.30
C TYR A 596 14.86 12.81 -7.78
N PHE A 597 14.83 14.05 -7.28
CA PHE A 597 13.61 14.71 -6.84
C PHE A 597 12.67 15.09 -8.00
N HIS A 598 13.22 15.44 -9.17
CA HIS A 598 12.43 15.68 -10.38
C HIS A 598 11.87 14.36 -10.90
N LYS A 599 12.72 13.30 -10.91
CA LYS A 599 12.32 11.98 -11.37
C LYS A 599 11.19 11.40 -10.51
N ILE A 600 11.32 11.42 -9.18
CA ILE A 600 10.26 10.87 -8.32
C ILE A 600 8.98 11.73 -8.36
N ALA A 601 9.08 13.03 -8.65
CA ALA A 601 7.91 13.88 -8.92
C ALA A 601 7.19 13.49 -10.21
N ALA A 602 7.93 13.32 -11.30
CA ALA A 602 7.39 12.83 -12.57
C ALA A 602 6.78 11.44 -12.43
N HIS A 603 7.43 10.52 -11.69
CA HIS A 603 6.89 9.20 -11.40
C HIS A 603 5.54 9.25 -10.68
N ARG A 604 5.40 10.12 -9.66
CA ARG A 604 4.14 10.31 -8.93
C ARG A 604 3.03 10.83 -9.84
N LEU A 605 3.34 11.74 -10.77
CA LEU A 605 2.39 12.24 -11.76
C LEU A 605 1.95 11.17 -12.75
N ILE A 606 2.90 10.40 -13.28
CA ILE A 606 2.61 9.27 -14.17
C ILE A 606 1.63 8.33 -13.47
N ARG A 607 1.89 7.96 -12.21
CA ARG A 607 0.97 7.11 -11.43
C ARG A 607 -0.41 7.74 -11.22
N TYR A 608 -0.46 9.04 -10.97
CA TYR A 608 -1.72 9.76 -10.84
C TYR A 608 -2.54 9.71 -12.14
N TYR A 609 -1.90 9.95 -13.30
CA TYR A 609 -2.56 9.87 -14.60
C TYR A 609 -3.01 8.45 -14.95
N GLU A 610 -2.14 7.45 -14.77
CA GLU A 610 -2.47 6.02 -14.98
C GLU A 610 -3.70 5.60 -14.16
N LYS A 611 -3.77 6.02 -12.88
CA LYS A 611 -4.92 5.75 -12.01
C LYS A 611 -6.19 6.47 -12.49
N SER A 612 -6.07 7.72 -12.92
CA SER A 612 -7.22 8.50 -13.40
C SER A 612 -7.84 7.90 -14.67
N ILE A 613 -7.02 7.35 -15.57
CA ILE A 613 -7.47 6.66 -16.78
C ILE A 613 -8.21 5.38 -16.40
N TYR A 614 -7.66 4.56 -15.49
CA TYR A 614 -8.28 3.30 -15.07
C TYR A 614 -9.71 3.47 -14.56
N LEU A 615 -9.98 4.54 -13.80
CA LEU A 615 -11.31 4.81 -13.25
C LEU A 615 -12.34 5.28 -14.30
N GLN A 616 -11.90 5.81 -15.44
CA GLN A 616 -12.77 6.36 -16.50
C GLN A 616 -13.13 5.35 -17.60
N VAL A 617 -12.43 4.21 -17.70
CA VAL A 617 -12.44 3.35 -18.90
C VAL A 617 -13.68 2.44 -19.07
N LYS A 618 -14.62 2.38 -18.12
CA LYS A 618 -15.73 1.40 -18.21
C LYS A 618 -16.94 1.80 -19.07
N GLN A 619 -16.99 3.01 -19.63
CA GLN A 619 -17.95 3.44 -20.66
C GLN A 619 -17.38 4.70 -21.32
N MET A 620 -17.08 4.68 -22.62
CA MET A 620 -16.40 5.80 -23.30
C MET A 620 -17.30 6.47 -24.33
N ASP A 621 -17.47 7.78 -24.20
CA ASP A 621 -17.85 8.70 -25.28
C ASP A 621 -16.57 9.38 -25.84
N MET A 622 -16.66 10.05 -26.99
CA MET A 622 -15.49 10.64 -27.70
C MET A 622 -14.65 11.60 -26.84
N VAL A 623 -15.26 12.41 -25.98
CA VAL A 623 -14.54 13.31 -25.05
C VAL A 623 -13.64 12.54 -24.09
N MET A 624 -14.10 11.39 -23.58
CA MET A 624 -13.31 10.55 -22.70
C MET A 624 -12.17 9.83 -23.43
N ILE A 625 -12.30 9.64 -24.76
CA ILE A 625 -11.23 9.10 -25.61
C ILE A 625 -10.11 10.13 -25.77
N ASN A 626 -10.45 11.38 -26.11
CA ASN A 626 -9.45 12.45 -26.26
C ASN A 626 -8.68 12.71 -24.97
N GLN A 627 -9.38 12.83 -23.83
CA GLN A 627 -8.73 13.00 -22.52
C GLN A 627 -7.81 11.83 -22.15
N LYS A 628 -8.18 10.60 -22.54
CA LYS A 628 -7.31 9.43 -22.32
C LYS A 628 -6.05 9.52 -23.17
N VAL A 629 -6.18 9.90 -24.44
CA VAL A 629 -5.03 10.05 -25.36
C VAL A 629 -4.08 11.13 -24.83
N LEU A 630 -4.58 12.31 -24.47
CA LEU A 630 -3.77 13.39 -23.91
C LEU A 630 -3.01 12.95 -22.65
N LYS A 631 -3.67 12.25 -21.72
CA LYS A 631 -3.01 11.71 -20.53
C LYS A 631 -1.96 10.64 -20.86
N ASP A 632 -2.21 9.80 -21.86
CA ASP A 632 -1.23 8.81 -22.33
C ASP A 632 0.02 9.50 -22.91
N LEU A 633 -0.17 10.59 -23.66
CA LEU A 633 0.93 11.42 -24.17
C LEU A 633 1.71 12.11 -23.04
N ASP A 634 1.02 12.65 -22.04
CA ASP A 634 1.66 13.23 -20.85
C ASP A 634 2.53 12.19 -20.12
N ILE A 635 2.01 10.97 -19.96
CA ILE A 635 2.75 9.86 -19.32
C ILE A 635 4.04 9.56 -20.09
N ILE A 636 3.95 9.45 -21.41
CA ILE A 636 5.10 9.16 -22.27
C ILE A 636 6.11 10.31 -22.16
N ASN A 637 5.67 11.56 -22.30
CA ASN A 637 6.54 12.74 -22.23
C ASN A 637 7.27 12.86 -20.89
N LEU A 638 6.54 12.74 -19.77
CA LEU A 638 7.13 12.75 -18.43
C LEU A 638 8.18 11.63 -18.26
N SER A 639 7.87 10.43 -18.74
CA SER A 639 8.74 9.26 -18.67
C SER A 639 10.03 9.46 -19.48
N LEU A 640 9.92 9.94 -20.72
CA LEU A 640 11.05 10.18 -21.61
C LEU A 640 11.97 11.29 -21.06
N GLN A 641 11.41 12.44 -20.70
CA GLN A 641 12.17 13.60 -20.22
C GLN A 641 12.95 13.29 -18.94
N ASN A 642 12.40 12.44 -18.06
CA ASN A 642 13.01 12.08 -16.78
C ASN A 642 13.75 10.73 -16.80
N GLN A 643 13.69 9.99 -17.91
CA GLN A 643 14.23 8.63 -18.03
C GLN A 643 13.75 7.73 -16.87
N ILE A 644 12.42 7.60 -16.73
CA ILE A 644 11.76 6.71 -15.76
C ILE A 644 10.93 5.65 -16.48
N LEU A 645 11.05 4.38 -16.10
CA LEU A 645 10.26 3.29 -16.68
C LEU A 645 8.78 3.36 -16.21
N CYS A 646 7.83 3.35 -17.14
CA CYS A 646 6.38 3.27 -16.85
C CYS A 646 5.68 2.24 -17.73
N SER A 647 4.34 2.18 -17.67
CA SER A 647 3.54 1.22 -18.46
C SER A 647 3.56 1.46 -19.97
N LYS A 648 3.96 2.66 -20.41
CA LYS A 648 4.00 3.11 -21.80
C LYS A 648 5.40 3.23 -22.38
N THR A 649 6.43 2.89 -21.60
CA THR A 649 7.83 3.01 -22.03
C THR A 649 8.62 1.76 -21.72
N ALA A 650 9.76 1.62 -22.39
CA ALA A 650 10.68 0.51 -22.23
C ALA A 650 12.12 1.00 -22.19
N PHE A 651 12.96 0.34 -21.39
CA PHE A 651 14.40 0.34 -21.63
C PHE A 651 14.67 -0.37 -22.94
N ILE A 652 15.40 0.29 -23.82
CA ILE A 652 16.09 -0.33 -24.94
C ILE A 652 17.57 -0.02 -24.79
N CYS A 653 18.40 -1.06 -24.79
CA CYS A 653 19.83 -0.85 -24.61
C CYS A 653 20.54 -0.62 -25.96
N GLU A 654 21.30 0.47 -26.03
CA GLU A 654 22.18 0.79 -27.15
C GLU A 654 23.65 0.54 -26.73
N VAL A 655 24.46 0.03 -27.65
CA VAL A 655 25.90 -0.14 -27.43
C VAL A 655 26.56 1.25 -27.44
N CYS A 656 26.85 1.78 -26.26
CA CYS A 656 27.55 3.05 -26.09
C CYS A 656 28.97 2.80 -25.55
N GLN A 657 29.94 3.58 -26.05
CA GLN A 657 31.34 3.48 -25.61
C GLN A 657 31.53 3.98 -24.16
N ASP A 658 30.67 4.89 -23.67
CA ASP A 658 30.64 5.37 -22.28
C ASP A 658 29.31 6.06 -21.90
N GLU A 659 29.16 6.44 -20.62
CA GLU A 659 27.99 7.15 -20.07
C GLU A 659 27.84 8.60 -20.56
N LYS A 660 28.93 9.27 -20.95
CA LYS A 660 28.86 10.67 -21.40
C LYS A 660 28.22 10.77 -22.78
N ASN A 661 28.59 9.88 -23.69
CA ASN A 661 27.96 9.78 -25.01
C ASN A 661 26.47 9.41 -24.90
N LEU A 662 26.08 8.62 -23.89
CA LEU A 662 24.69 8.28 -23.63
C LEU A 662 23.84 9.53 -23.32
N GLN A 663 24.34 10.44 -22.46
CA GLN A 663 23.60 11.66 -22.12
C GLN A 663 23.42 12.60 -23.32
N GLU A 664 24.43 12.74 -24.19
CA GLU A 664 24.29 13.51 -25.43
C GLU A 664 23.27 12.88 -26.40
N LEU A 665 23.23 11.55 -26.45
CA LEU A 665 22.32 10.80 -27.32
C LEU A 665 20.87 10.91 -26.84
N ILE A 666 20.65 10.82 -25.52
CA ILE A 666 19.35 11.10 -24.87
C ILE A 666 18.91 12.54 -25.20
N LYS A 667 19.79 13.54 -25.05
CA LYS A 667 19.49 14.94 -25.37
C LYS A 667 19.05 15.14 -26.82
N LYS A 668 19.73 14.52 -27.79
CA LYS A 668 19.37 14.63 -29.22
C LYS A 668 17.99 14.05 -29.52
N LYS A 669 17.63 12.92 -28.90
CA LYS A 669 16.35 12.23 -29.15
C LYS A 669 15.16 12.94 -28.50
N LEU A 670 15.35 13.53 -27.31
CA LEU A 670 14.30 14.30 -26.63
C LEU A 670 13.81 15.52 -27.45
N VAL A 671 14.69 16.12 -28.27
CA VAL A 671 14.32 17.26 -29.13
C VAL A 671 13.41 16.84 -30.28
N ILE A 672 13.61 15.64 -30.84
CA ILE A 672 12.84 15.15 -32.00
C ILE A 672 11.42 14.78 -31.55
N ASN A 673 11.29 14.05 -30.43
CA ASN A 673 9.98 13.61 -29.93
C ASN A 673 9.11 14.79 -29.50
N LYS A 674 9.69 15.86 -28.94
CA LYS A 674 8.94 17.05 -28.54
C LYS A 674 8.16 17.67 -29.70
N ILE A 675 8.79 17.78 -30.88
CA ILE A 675 8.16 18.37 -32.08
C ILE A 675 6.96 17.54 -32.54
N GLN A 676 7.10 16.21 -32.56
CA GLN A 676 6.03 15.30 -33.00
C GLN A 676 4.82 15.30 -32.05
N TYR A 677 5.03 15.50 -30.75
CA TYR A 677 3.93 15.54 -29.79
C TYR A 677 3.22 16.89 -29.78
N ASP A 678 3.94 18.01 -29.89
CA ASP A 678 3.33 19.35 -29.91
C ASP A 678 2.28 19.46 -31.05
N ASP A 679 2.56 18.91 -32.25
CA ASP A 679 1.62 18.89 -33.38
C ASP A 679 0.31 18.11 -33.07
N ILE A 680 0.38 17.02 -32.29
CA ILE A 680 -0.79 16.21 -31.92
C ILE A 680 -1.62 16.88 -30.82
N TYR A 681 -0.95 17.56 -29.87
CA TYR A 681 -1.64 18.30 -28.80
C TYR A 681 -2.48 19.44 -29.39
N ASP A 682 -1.90 20.22 -30.29
CA ASP A 682 -2.58 21.37 -30.91
C ASP A 682 -3.86 20.92 -31.65
N GLU A 683 -3.81 19.81 -32.41
CA GLU A 683 -4.98 19.27 -33.11
C GLU A 683 -6.08 18.73 -32.16
N LEU A 684 -5.70 18.11 -31.03
CA LEU A 684 -6.64 17.54 -30.07
C LEU A 684 -7.30 18.62 -29.20
N GLU A 685 -6.57 19.65 -28.75
CA GLU A 685 -7.13 20.79 -28.03
C GLU A 685 -8.10 21.60 -28.88
N GLU A 686 -7.83 21.75 -30.18
CA GLU A 686 -8.76 22.38 -31.13
C GLU A 686 -10.07 21.58 -31.27
N SER A 687 -10.01 20.24 -31.15
CA SER A 687 -11.20 19.38 -31.19
C SER A 687 -12.02 19.38 -29.90
N GLU A 688 -11.39 19.56 -28.72
CA GLU A 688 -12.10 19.70 -27.43
C GLU A 688 -12.78 21.07 -27.28
N ASN A 689 -12.25 22.10 -27.93
CA ASN A 689 -12.80 23.47 -27.91
C ASN A 689 -13.90 23.73 -28.95
N CYS A 690 -14.26 22.73 -29.77
CA CYS A 690 -15.48 22.80 -30.57
C CYS A 690 -16.69 22.58 -29.65
N GLU A 691 -17.12 23.66 -28.98
CA GLU A 691 -18.45 23.74 -28.42
C GLU A 691 -19.46 23.38 -29.52
N TYR A 692 -20.41 22.50 -29.20
CA TYR A 692 -21.62 22.35 -29.99
C TYR A 692 -22.23 23.75 -30.11
N ALA A 693 -22.00 24.41 -31.24
CA ALA A 693 -22.81 25.55 -31.62
C ALA A 693 -24.24 25.02 -31.62
N ASP A 694 -25.09 25.61 -30.77
CA ASP A 694 -26.51 25.31 -30.75
C ASP A 694 -27.02 25.35 -32.19
N ASP A 695 -27.52 24.20 -32.68
CA ASP A 695 -28.28 24.09 -33.92
C ASP A 695 -29.61 24.84 -33.70
N ASP A 696 -29.55 26.17 -33.71
CA ASP A 696 -30.71 27.00 -34.02
C ASP A 696 -30.85 27.04 -35.55
N ASP A 697 -31.97 26.50 -36.01
CA ASP A 697 -32.46 26.52 -37.38
C ASP A 697 -32.21 27.88 -38.07
N ASP A 698 -31.58 27.87 -39.25
CA ASP A 698 -32.03 28.62 -40.44
C ASP A 698 -31.17 28.29 -41.68
N ASP A 699 -31.86 27.97 -42.77
CA ASP A 699 -31.33 27.69 -44.11
C ASP A 699 -30.54 28.88 -44.70
N ASP A 700 -29.38 28.61 -45.35
CA ASP A 700 -29.09 29.00 -46.75
C ASP A 700 -27.61 28.75 -47.15
N ASP A 701 -27.46 27.92 -48.19
CA ASP A 701 -26.49 27.93 -49.29
C ASP A 701 -25.23 28.85 -49.22
N GLN A 702 -24.03 28.23 -49.23
CA GLN A 702 -23.03 28.24 -50.33
C GLN A 702 -21.61 27.96 -49.80
N GLY A 703 -20.93 27.05 -50.50
CA GLY A 703 -19.69 26.42 -50.06
C GLY A 703 -18.47 27.34 -49.86
N ASN A 704 -17.65 26.92 -48.90
CA ASN A 704 -16.20 26.92 -48.99
C ASN A 704 -15.67 25.74 -48.17
N GLY A 705 -15.22 24.69 -48.86
CA GLY A 705 -14.62 23.53 -48.23
C GLY A 705 -13.29 23.88 -47.57
N PHE A 706 -13.27 23.88 -46.23
CA PHE A 706 -12.05 23.59 -45.49
C PHE A 706 -11.90 22.07 -45.44
N GLY A 707 -10.88 21.57 -46.12
CA GLY A 707 -10.58 20.15 -46.21
C GLY A 707 -10.16 19.60 -44.86
N PHE A 708 -11.06 18.86 -44.23
CA PHE A 708 -10.71 17.92 -43.17
C PHE A 708 -9.77 16.85 -43.74
N ASN A 709 -8.64 16.64 -43.08
CA ASN A 709 -7.62 15.70 -43.50
C ASN A 709 -8.11 14.26 -43.26
N GLN A 710 -8.73 13.65 -44.28
CA GLN A 710 -9.28 12.27 -44.25
C GLN A 710 -8.24 11.20 -43.88
N ASP A 711 -6.95 11.51 -43.95
CA ASP A 711 -5.86 10.60 -43.61
C ASP A 711 -5.74 10.35 -42.10
N VAL A 712 -6.11 11.32 -41.25
CA VAL A 712 -6.05 11.17 -39.77
C VAL A 712 -7.25 10.37 -39.24
N GLN A 713 -8.43 10.56 -39.85
CA GLN A 713 -9.63 9.79 -39.53
C GLN A 713 -9.45 8.29 -39.89
N CYS A 714 -8.71 8.00 -40.98
CA CYS A 714 -8.30 6.63 -41.31
C CYS A 714 -7.33 6.02 -40.28
N CYS A 715 -6.39 6.79 -39.73
CA CYS A 715 -5.47 6.31 -38.70
C CYS A 715 -6.18 6.00 -37.36
N ILE A 716 -7.19 6.79 -37.00
CA ILE A 716 -8.01 6.60 -35.78
C ILE A 716 -8.94 5.38 -35.93
N ILE A 717 -9.57 5.21 -37.11
CA ILE A 717 -10.44 4.05 -37.40
C ILE A 717 -9.61 2.75 -37.51
N GLN A 718 -8.40 2.79 -38.09
CA GLN A 718 -7.51 1.62 -38.15
C GLN A 718 -7.03 1.18 -36.76
N ASN A 719 -6.80 2.13 -35.84
CA ASN A 719 -6.51 1.81 -34.44
C ASN A 719 -7.73 1.27 -33.69
N TYR A 720 -8.94 1.71 -34.05
CA TYR A 720 -10.19 1.20 -33.46
C TYR A 720 -10.50 -0.24 -33.88
N GLU A 721 -10.32 -0.60 -35.17
CA GLU A 721 -10.50 -1.98 -35.65
C GLU A 721 -9.46 -2.95 -35.06
N MET A 722 -8.22 -2.49 -34.82
CA MET A 722 -7.20 -3.28 -34.13
C MET A 722 -7.48 -3.51 -32.63
N VAL A 723 -8.19 -2.59 -31.97
CA VAL A 723 -8.56 -2.71 -30.55
C VAL A 723 -9.78 -3.62 -30.39
N GLN A 724 -10.77 -3.57 -31.29
CA GLN A 724 -11.89 -4.54 -31.30
C GLN A 724 -11.43 -5.97 -31.58
N GLN A 725 -10.53 -6.18 -32.54
CA GLN A 725 -9.99 -7.53 -32.81
C GLN A 725 -9.19 -8.12 -31.63
N LYS A 726 -8.62 -7.29 -30.75
CA LYS A 726 -7.96 -7.76 -29.51
C LYS A 726 -8.92 -8.05 -28.36
N TYR A 727 -10.12 -7.48 -28.36
CA TYR A 727 -11.14 -7.75 -27.35
C TYR A 727 -12.00 -8.98 -27.69
N ASP A 728 -12.21 -9.27 -28.98
CA ASP A 728 -12.99 -10.43 -29.43
C ASP A 728 -12.18 -11.74 -29.50
N MET A 729 -10.85 -11.69 -29.33
CA MET A 729 -9.97 -12.88 -29.30
C MET A 729 -9.53 -13.33 -27.90
N ALA A 730 -10.09 -12.73 -26.83
CA ALA A 730 -9.75 -13.08 -25.44
C ALA A 730 -10.90 -13.78 -24.67
N GLY A 731 -11.93 -14.27 -25.37
CA GLY A 731 -13.05 -14.99 -24.78
C GLY A 731 -13.43 -16.22 -25.59
N SER A 732 -12.88 -17.38 -25.22
CA SER A 732 -13.51 -18.69 -25.41
C SER A 732 -12.55 -19.77 -24.91
N ASP A 733 -12.79 -20.27 -23.71
CA ASP A 733 -12.42 -21.62 -23.26
C ASP A 733 -13.35 -21.97 -22.08
N GLU A 734 -14.65 -21.98 -22.36
CA GLU A 734 -15.64 -22.67 -21.54
C GLU A 734 -15.77 -24.09 -22.08
N GLU A 735 -15.12 -25.07 -21.45
CA GLU A 735 -15.52 -26.48 -21.52
C GLU A 735 -14.75 -27.32 -20.49
N SER A 736 -15.40 -27.59 -19.35
CA SER A 736 -15.35 -28.90 -18.62
C SER A 736 -15.93 -28.78 -17.20
N TYR A 737 -17.22 -28.43 -17.10
CA TYR A 737 -18.04 -28.76 -15.93
C TYR A 737 -18.85 -30.02 -16.23
N SER A 738 -18.27 -31.18 -15.95
CA SER A 738 -19.04 -32.37 -15.60
C SER A 738 -18.18 -33.28 -14.74
N GLN A 739 -18.80 -33.91 -13.74
CA GLN A 739 -18.21 -34.80 -12.73
C GLN A 739 -17.73 -34.15 -11.42
N GLN A 740 -18.65 -33.47 -10.72
CA GLN A 740 -18.57 -33.33 -9.26
C GLN A 740 -19.95 -33.50 -8.56
N GLU A 741 -20.84 -34.27 -9.16
CA GLU A 741 -22.04 -34.80 -8.50
C GLU A 741 -21.83 -36.25 -8.09
N GLN A 742 -20.96 -36.50 -7.10
CA GLN A 742 -20.93 -37.77 -6.36
C GLN A 742 -20.03 -37.73 -5.11
N MET A 743 -20.11 -36.68 -4.30
CA MET A 743 -19.58 -36.71 -2.92
C MET A 743 -20.42 -35.89 -1.93
N ASN A 744 -21.74 -35.87 -2.13
CA ASN A 744 -22.71 -35.40 -1.13
C ASN A 744 -23.32 -36.60 -0.40
N LYS A 745 -22.58 -37.12 0.58
CA LYS A 745 -23.11 -37.86 1.74
C LYS A 745 -21.97 -38.12 2.72
N VAL A 746 -22.16 -37.62 3.94
CA VAL A 746 -21.36 -37.72 5.17
C VAL A 746 -20.81 -36.35 5.55
N ILE A 747 -21.63 -35.57 6.26
CA ILE A 747 -21.34 -34.81 7.48
C ILE A 747 -22.70 -34.28 7.95
N CYS A 748 -23.43 -35.15 8.64
CA CYS A 748 -24.58 -34.80 9.49
C CYS A 748 -24.82 -35.98 10.43
N SER A 749 -23.93 -36.15 11.41
CA SER A 749 -24.20 -36.84 12.69
C SER A 749 -22.88 -37.03 13.41
N ASN A 750 -22.56 -36.12 14.34
CA ASN A 750 -21.78 -36.47 15.53
C ASN A 750 -22.14 -35.49 16.65
N LYS A 751 -23.38 -35.60 17.16
CA LYS A 751 -23.66 -35.33 18.57
C LYS A 751 -23.22 -36.58 19.34
N GLY A 752 -21.94 -36.64 19.66
CA GLY A 752 -21.34 -37.67 20.50
C GLY A 752 -20.79 -37.03 21.77
N LYS A 753 -21.33 -37.46 22.91
CA LYS A 753 -20.90 -37.05 24.26
C LYS A 753 -19.44 -37.48 24.50
N HIS A 754 -18.54 -36.51 24.66
CA HIS A 754 -17.29 -36.69 25.39
C HIS A 754 -17.03 -35.41 26.21
N GLN A 755 -16.97 -35.57 27.54
CA GLN A 755 -16.50 -34.55 28.48
C GLN A 755 -14.97 -34.52 28.44
N ASP A 756 -14.40 -33.85 27.44
CA ASP A 756 -13.06 -33.30 27.53
C ASP A 756 -13.22 -31.80 27.79
N GLN A 757 -12.51 -31.25 28.77
CA GLN A 757 -12.53 -29.82 29.10
C GLN A 757 -12.02 -29.02 27.88
N GLN A 758 -12.95 -28.57 27.02
CA GLN A 758 -12.63 -27.65 25.94
C GLN A 758 -12.10 -26.34 26.53
N MET A 759 -10.96 -25.87 26.05
CA MET A 759 -10.48 -24.52 26.34
C MET A 759 -11.52 -23.50 25.87
N LEU A 760 -11.78 -22.50 26.72
CA LEU A 760 -12.63 -21.36 26.40
C LEU A 760 -12.14 -20.66 25.13
N SER A 761 -13.00 -20.47 24.15
CA SER A 761 -12.66 -19.69 22.96
C SER A 761 -12.56 -18.20 23.32
N TYR A 762 -11.62 -17.47 22.71
CA TYR A 762 -11.56 -16.01 22.91
C TYR A 762 -12.86 -15.32 22.47
N ILE A 763 -13.60 -15.89 21.51
CA ILE A 763 -14.90 -15.36 21.04
C ILE A 763 -15.94 -15.47 22.16
N GLU A 764 -15.98 -16.61 22.85
CA GLU A 764 -16.86 -16.81 24.01
C GLU A 764 -16.50 -15.83 25.13
N LEU A 765 -15.21 -15.57 25.35
CA LEU A 765 -14.78 -14.60 26.36
C LEU A 765 -15.17 -13.16 25.97
N ILE A 766 -14.97 -12.77 24.71
CA ILE A 766 -15.37 -11.45 24.18
C ILE A 766 -16.87 -11.21 24.38
N ASP A 767 -17.69 -12.27 24.45
CA ASP A 767 -19.12 -12.07 24.58
C ASP A 767 -19.54 -11.33 25.85
N TYR A 768 -18.69 -11.38 26.88
CA TYR A 768 -18.91 -10.80 28.20
C TYR A 768 -18.36 -9.38 28.39
N ILE A 769 -17.72 -8.80 27.36
CA ILE A 769 -17.23 -7.42 27.45
C ILE A 769 -18.39 -6.41 27.47
N GLN A 770 -18.29 -5.43 28.36
CA GLN A 770 -19.23 -4.33 28.53
C GLN A 770 -18.83 -3.11 27.68
N ALA A 771 -19.71 -2.10 27.64
CA ALA A 771 -19.52 -0.92 26.81
C ALA A 771 -18.25 -0.10 27.15
N ASP A 772 -18.13 0.42 28.36
CA ASP A 772 -17.28 -0.17 29.40
C ASP A 772 -15.80 -0.55 29.15
N GLY A 773 -15.61 -1.64 28.40
CA GLY A 773 -14.37 -2.39 28.38
C GLY A 773 -14.17 -3.38 29.54
N SER A 774 -14.98 -3.33 30.60
CA SER A 774 -14.92 -4.34 31.66
C SER A 774 -15.50 -5.69 31.23
N PHE A 775 -15.08 -6.77 31.88
CA PHE A 775 -15.65 -8.11 31.67
C PHE A 775 -16.65 -8.44 32.79
N LEU A 776 -17.90 -8.70 32.40
CA LEU A 776 -18.95 -9.20 33.29
C LEU A 776 -19.16 -10.69 33.00
N LEU A 777 -18.42 -11.53 33.71
CA LEU A 777 -18.41 -12.98 33.48
C LEU A 777 -19.59 -13.67 34.15
N GLU A 778 -20.17 -14.65 33.47
CA GLU A 778 -21.10 -15.58 34.12
C GLU A 778 -20.35 -16.65 34.92
N ILE A 779 -21.00 -17.20 35.95
CA ILE A 779 -20.43 -18.18 36.89
C ILE A 779 -19.72 -19.33 36.17
N HIS A 780 -20.30 -19.86 35.09
CA HIS A 780 -19.73 -20.98 34.35
C HIS A 780 -18.42 -20.62 33.63
N ILE A 781 -18.25 -19.37 33.19
CA ILE A 781 -17.02 -18.85 32.59
C ILE A 781 -15.97 -18.61 33.68
N GLU A 782 -16.39 -18.11 34.84
CA GLU A 782 -15.49 -17.95 35.98
C GLU A 782 -14.89 -19.29 36.43
N GLU A 783 -15.70 -20.35 36.42
CA GLU A 783 -15.26 -21.72 36.68
C GLU A 783 -14.25 -22.22 35.65
N GLN A 784 -14.48 -21.95 34.35
CA GLN A 784 -13.56 -22.33 33.27
C GLN A 784 -12.22 -21.58 33.32
N LEU A 785 -12.26 -20.28 33.66
CA LEU A 785 -11.06 -19.47 33.90
C LEU A 785 -10.36 -19.82 35.21
N LYS A 786 -10.95 -20.72 36.02
CA LYS A 786 -10.49 -21.09 37.37
C LYS A 786 -10.26 -19.86 38.26
N LEU A 787 -11.12 -18.84 38.12
CA LEU A 787 -10.99 -17.54 38.82
C LEU A 787 -10.86 -17.70 40.34
N SER A 788 -11.57 -18.66 40.93
CA SER A 788 -11.51 -18.99 42.37
C SER A 788 -10.17 -19.59 42.85
N LYS A 789 -9.32 -20.04 41.93
CA LYS A 789 -7.98 -20.60 42.23
C LYS A 789 -6.86 -19.57 42.07
N ILE A 790 -7.18 -18.39 41.54
CA ILE A 790 -6.23 -17.29 41.36
C ILE A 790 -6.40 -16.32 42.53
N ASP A 791 -5.37 -16.17 43.35
CA ASP A 791 -5.42 -15.28 44.52
C ASP A 791 -5.44 -13.82 44.08
N ASN A 792 -6.48 -13.07 44.46
CA ASN A 792 -6.61 -11.62 44.20
C ASN A 792 -5.76 -10.85 45.22
N LYS A 793 -4.43 -11.00 45.12
CA LYS A 793 -3.42 -10.37 45.99
C LYS A 793 -3.54 -8.83 46.05
N TYR A 794 -4.15 -8.22 45.05
CA TYR A 794 -4.33 -6.77 44.92
C TYR A 794 -5.68 -6.28 45.47
N HIS A 795 -6.54 -7.18 45.97
CA HIS A 795 -7.88 -6.87 46.47
C HIS A 795 -8.68 -5.98 45.51
N LEU A 796 -8.57 -6.25 44.20
CA LEU A 796 -9.31 -5.51 43.18
C LEU A 796 -10.80 -5.82 43.32
N GLU A 797 -11.59 -4.83 43.69
CA GLU A 797 -13.05 -4.91 43.80
C GLU A 797 -13.72 -4.63 42.42
N ASP A 798 -15.05 -4.81 42.34
CA ASP A 798 -15.87 -4.66 41.13
C ASP A 798 -15.44 -5.56 39.95
N LEU A 799 -15.73 -5.12 38.71
CA LEU A 799 -15.37 -5.80 37.47
C LEU A 799 -13.87 -5.71 37.13
N CYS A 800 -13.05 -5.05 37.96
CA CYS A 800 -11.60 -4.93 37.72
C CYS A 800 -10.89 -6.29 37.76
N TRP A 801 -11.22 -7.16 38.74
CA TRP A 801 -10.58 -8.47 38.85
C TRP A 801 -10.96 -9.43 37.70
N PRO A 802 -12.25 -9.63 37.36
CA PRO A 802 -12.64 -10.38 36.17
C PRO A 802 -11.98 -9.88 34.89
N THR A 803 -11.82 -8.56 34.75
CA THR A 803 -11.15 -7.94 33.60
C THR A 803 -9.67 -8.30 33.54
N VAL A 804 -8.94 -8.18 34.65
CA VAL A 804 -7.51 -8.55 34.71
C VAL A 804 -7.29 -10.01 34.34
N VAL A 805 -8.10 -10.93 34.88
CA VAL A 805 -7.97 -12.36 34.58
C VAL A 805 -8.31 -12.68 33.13
N SER A 806 -9.32 -12.02 32.57
CA SER A 806 -9.68 -12.15 31.15
C SER A 806 -8.53 -11.70 30.24
N LEU A 807 -7.84 -10.61 30.57
CA LEU A 807 -6.67 -10.14 29.82
C LEU A 807 -5.49 -11.11 29.90
N PHE A 808 -5.22 -11.68 31.08
CA PHE A 808 -4.21 -12.74 31.20
C PHE A 808 -4.56 -13.97 30.36
N TYR A 809 -5.83 -14.37 30.34
CA TYR A 809 -6.27 -15.49 29.53
C TYR A 809 -5.99 -15.25 28.03
N LEU A 810 -6.37 -14.07 27.52
CA LEU A 810 -6.10 -13.68 26.13
C LEU A 810 -4.60 -13.70 25.81
N GLU A 811 -3.77 -13.10 26.67
CA GLU A 811 -2.33 -13.00 26.44
C GLU A 811 -1.57 -14.31 26.55
N LEU A 812 -2.06 -15.28 27.34
CA LEU A 812 -1.37 -16.55 27.56
C LEU A 812 -1.87 -17.65 26.62
N PHE A 813 -3.18 -17.75 26.43
CA PHE A 813 -3.80 -18.88 25.73
C PHE A 813 -4.29 -18.52 24.32
N CYS A 814 -4.49 -17.24 24.02
CA CYS A 814 -5.06 -16.78 22.75
C CYS A 814 -4.06 -16.01 21.87
N GLN A 815 -2.75 -16.18 22.09
CA GLN A 815 -1.70 -15.45 21.35
C GLN A 815 -1.78 -15.63 19.83
N ALA A 816 -2.17 -16.83 19.38
CA ALA A 816 -2.31 -17.13 17.95
C ALA A 816 -3.35 -16.23 17.24
N PHE A 817 -4.29 -15.65 17.99
CA PHE A 817 -5.38 -14.81 17.50
C PHE A 817 -5.27 -13.37 17.99
N LYS A 818 -4.07 -12.93 18.37
CA LYS A 818 -3.85 -11.61 18.99
C LYS A 818 -4.42 -10.44 18.21
N SER A 819 -4.26 -10.45 16.89
CA SER A 819 -4.85 -9.44 16.01
C SER A 819 -6.38 -9.37 16.12
N SER A 820 -7.06 -10.46 16.45
CA SER A 820 -8.53 -10.52 16.54
C SER A 820 -9.09 -9.94 17.85
N TRP A 821 -8.28 -9.78 18.90
CA TRP A 821 -8.74 -9.28 20.21
C TRP A 821 -7.99 -8.05 20.72
N GLN A 822 -7.00 -7.54 19.99
CA GLN A 822 -6.14 -6.43 20.43
C GLN A 822 -6.91 -5.15 20.78
N LEU A 823 -7.96 -4.79 20.02
CA LEU A 823 -8.79 -3.62 20.30
C LEU A 823 -9.57 -3.75 21.61
N ILE A 824 -10.14 -4.93 21.83
CA ILE A 824 -10.85 -5.28 23.06
C ILE A 824 -9.90 -5.27 24.25
N TYR A 825 -8.70 -5.81 24.07
CA TYR A 825 -7.63 -5.73 25.07
C TYR A 825 -7.29 -4.28 25.42
N ASN A 826 -7.08 -3.41 24.43
CA ASN A 826 -6.79 -1.99 24.67
C ASN A 826 -7.93 -1.29 25.40
N LYS A 827 -9.18 -1.62 25.05
CA LYS A 827 -10.39 -1.08 25.67
C LYS A 827 -10.49 -1.48 27.15
N ALA A 828 -10.26 -2.74 27.48
CA ALA A 828 -10.21 -3.23 28.85
C ALA A 828 -9.05 -2.64 29.67
N ILE A 829 -7.89 -2.39 29.04
CA ILE A 829 -6.77 -1.68 29.69
C ILE A 829 -7.18 -0.24 30.03
N ASN A 830 -7.88 0.46 29.13
CA ASN A 830 -8.36 1.81 29.39
C ASN A 830 -9.38 1.84 30.55
N TYR A 831 -10.28 0.86 30.62
CA TYR A 831 -11.17 0.68 31.77
C TYR A 831 -10.39 0.56 33.09
N LEU A 832 -9.43 -0.36 33.16
CA LEU A 832 -8.60 -0.56 34.35
C LEU A 832 -7.85 0.71 34.76
N GLN A 833 -7.27 1.42 33.78
CA GLN A 833 -6.59 2.68 34.03
C GLN A 833 -7.54 3.76 34.56
N SER A 834 -8.76 3.85 34.04
CA SER A 834 -9.78 4.79 34.55
C SER A 834 -10.15 4.53 36.01
N LYS A 835 -9.98 3.29 36.48
CA LYS A 835 -10.16 2.86 37.88
C LYS A 835 -8.87 2.94 38.71
N GLY A 836 -7.79 3.47 38.15
CA GLY A 836 -6.48 3.60 38.83
C GLY A 836 -5.68 2.29 38.91
N VAL A 837 -6.05 1.26 38.15
CA VAL A 837 -5.40 -0.05 38.15
C VAL A 837 -4.32 -0.11 37.07
N ASN A 838 -3.07 -0.37 37.45
CA ASN A 838 -1.95 -0.54 36.53
C ASN A 838 -1.75 -2.01 36.15
N TYR A 839 -2.39 -2.44 35.05
CA TYR A 839 -2.28 -3.80 34.54
C TYR A 839 -0.84 -4.25 34.27
N PHE A 840 0.01 -3.39 33.70
CA PHE A 840 1.38 -3.77 33.33
C PHE A 840 2.27 -4.04 34.55
N GLN A 841 2.05 -3.29 35.63
CA GLN A 841 2.70 -3.55 36.91
C GLN A 841 2.25 -4.92 37.47
N ILE A 842 0.94 -5.15 37.54
CA ILE A 842 0.36 -6.42 38.02
C ILE A 842 0.89 -7.59 37.18
N LYS A 843 0.91 -7.45 35.85
CA LYS A 843 1.46 -8.44 34.93
C LYS A 843 2.92 -8.77 35.23
N THR A 844 3.76 -7.76 35.42
CA THR A 844 5.20 -7.96 35.66
C THR A 844 5.43 -8.67 37.00
N GLU A 845 4.73 -8.25 38.04
CA GLU A 845 4.82 -8.83 39.40
C GLU A 845 4.23 -10.25 39.46
N CYS A 846 3.13 -10.52 38.75
CA CYS A 846 2.52 -11.85 38.68
C CYS A 846 3.36 -12.82 37.84
N ILE A 847 4.02 -12.38 36.76
CA ILE A 847 4.92 -13.24 35.98
C ILE A 847 6.15 -13.66 36.80
N SER A 848 6.64 -12.82 37.70
CA SER A 848 7.73 -13.17 38.62
C SER A 848 7.31 -14.12 39.76
N ASP A 849 6.08 -14.01 40.26
CA ASP A 849 5.58 -14.81 41.39
C ASP A 849 4.92 -16.14 40.97
N TYR A 850 4.31 -16.21 39.78
CA TYR A 850 3.37 -17.29 39.39
C TYR A 850 3.75 -18.10 38.14
N GLY A 851 5.02 -18.08 37.72
CA GLY A 851 5.53 -18.87 36.58
C GLY A 851 5.28 -20.40 36.66
N ASN A 852 4.80 -20.92 37.79
CA ASN A 852 4.40 -22.32 37.96
C ASN A 852 2.88 -22.57 38.10
N LEU A 853 2.02 -21.55 38.27
CA LEU A 853 0.58 -21.75 38.50
C LEU A 853 -0.24 -21.86 37.19
N PHE A 854 0.26 -21.25 36.10
CA PHE A 854 -0.33 -21.36 34.74
C PHE A 854 0.24 -22.53 33.91
N LYS A 855 1.07 -23.39 34.52
CA LYS A 855 1.44 -24.72 33.98
C LYS A 855 0.36 -25.79 34.27
N ILE A 856 -0.68 -25.45 35.04
CA ILE A 856 -1.86 -26.29 35.39
C ILE A 856 -3.05 -25.87 34.55
#